data_AF-M4EV16-F1
#
_entry.id   AF-M4EV16-F1
#
_cell.length_a   1.000
_cell.length_b   1.000
_cell.length_c   1.000
_cell.angle_alpha   90.00
_cell.angle_beta   90.00
_cell.angle_gamma   90.00
#
_symmetry.space_group_name_H-M   'P 1'
#
loop_
_entity.id
_entity.type
_entity.pdbx_description
1 polymer ?
#
loop_
_entity_poly.entity_id
_entity_poly.type
_entity_poly.pdbx_seq_one_letter_code
_entity_poly.pdbx_strand_id
1 'polypeptide(L)'
;MANSASGMHVNDECKLKFLELKAKRNYRFIVFKIDEKAQQVMIEMVGNPEKTYDDFTKCMPENECRYAVYDFDFTPPENCQKSKIFFIAWSPDTSRVRSKMLYASSKDRFKRELDGIQVELQATDPSEMSLDIIKGRRENPKRRKDRVYVGCGAGFGGDRPVAALKLLQRVEEINYLVLECLAERTLADRWLSMSSRGDGYDPRVSEWMSLLLPLAVEKGTCIITNMGAIDPVGAQKKVLEVATDLGLTISVAVAHELHSETGSGSSFGDQYCSEGGASTYIGAAPIVECLEKYQPDVIITSRVADAALFLAPMVYELGWNWNDLELLAQGTLAGHLLECGCQLTGGYFMHPGDQYRDMDFPLLQDLSLPYAEIGYDGKVCVLKAEGSGGILNTSTCAEQLLYEIADPSAYITPDVVIDIQDVSFLPLSDFKVQCIGAKPSANTSVPEKLLRLIPKECGWKGWGEISYGGHGSIQRAKASELLVRSWMEETVPGVDNCIISYVIGLDSLKAASNGAESSWNSCGDIRLRMDGLFKLKEHAVQLTKEFTALYTNGPAGGGGISTGHKMEIVLEKLLVSRESVMWKTGIEHTNTSESETPEHHFPVAREKIGKTSTDSQNILTKRGDQWMDSSGVHRSPAPYGQKIPLYSVAHSRAGDKGNDINFSLIPHCPPDIERLKLIITPQWVKNVMSVLLSTSSFMEMDAKVPVDENVSVEIYDVKGIHALNVVVRNVLDGGVNCSRRIDRHGKTISDLILCQQVVL
;
A
#
# COMPACT_ATOMS: atom_id res chain seq x y z
N MET A 1 -53.99 16.37 -13.25
CA MET A 1 -54.32 15.17 -14.05
C MET A 1 -54.08 13.95 -13.17
N ALA A 2 -55.05 13.05 -13.08
CA ALA A 2 -54.96 11.86 -12.25
C ALA A 2 -54.02 10.82 -12.90
N ASN A 3 -52.92 10.46 -12.23
CA ASN A 3 -52.14 9.28 -12.63
C ASN A 3 -52.69 8.07 -11.87
N SER A 4 -53.56 7.33 -12.54
CA SER A 4 -53.91 5.97 -12.17
C SER A 4 -52.65 5.12 -12.07
N ALA A 5 -52.45 4.47 -10.91
CA ALA A 5 -51.41 3.48 -10.72
C ALA A 5 -51.70 2.25 -11.62
N SER A 6 -51.23 2.28 -12.86
CA SER A 6 -51.31 1.15 -13.79
C SER A 6 -50.17 0.19 -13.52
N GLY A 7 -50.22 -0.52 -12.40
CA GLY A 7 -49.36 -1.69 -12.21
C GLY A 7 -49.78 -2.78 -13.20
N MET A 8 -48.85 -3.34 -13.96
CA MET A 8 -49.15 -4.49 -14.83
C MET A 8 -49.60 -5.69 -14.00
N HIS A 9 -50.53 -6.48 -14.54
CA HIS A 9 -50.91 -7.76 -13.92
C HIS A 9 -49.78 -8.78 -14.10
N VAL A 10 -49.68 -9.76 -13.21
CA VAL A 10 -48.66 -10.82 -13.31
C VAL A 10 -49.36 -12.08 -13.73
N ASN A 11 -48.93 -12.70 -14.83
CA ASN A 11 -49.47 -13.99 -15.26
C ASN A 11 -49.11 -15.05 -14.20
N ASP A 12 -50.09 -15.86 -13.78
CA ASP A 12 -49.90 -16.90 -12.76
C ASP A 12 -48.83 -17.94 -13.16
N GLU A 13 -48.60 -18.12 -14.47
CA GLU A 13 -47.51 -18.96 -14.98
C GLU A 13 -46.12 -18.48 -14.52
N CYS A 14 -45.92 -17.16 -14.38
CA CYS A 14 -44.66 -16.60 -13.87
C CYS A 14 -44.37 -17.04 -12.44
N LYS A 15 -45.41 -17.09 -11.58
CA LYS A 15 -45.30 -17.56 -10.19
C LYS A 15 -45.02 -19.06 -10.14
N LEU A 16 -45.74 -19.85 -10.94
CA LEU A 16 -45.56 -21.29 -11.04
C LEU A 16 -44.12 -21.64 -11.46
N LYS A 17 -43.60 -21.01 -12.51
CA LYS A 17 -42.22 -21.27 -12.99
C LYS A 17 -41.16 -20.79 -12.01
N PHE A 18 -41.38 -19.68 -11.33
CA PHE A 18 -40.50 -19.25 -10.25
C PHE A 18 -40.48 -20.23 -9.06
N LEU A 19 -41.65 -20.77 -8.67
CA LEU A 19 -41.72 -21.81 -7.65
C LEU A 19 -41.01 -23.10 -8.10
N GLU A 20 -41.09 -23.46 -9.39
CA GLU A 20 -40.33 -24.59 -9.95
C GLU A 20 -38.81 -24.36 -9.93
N LEU A 21 -38.36 -23.13 -10.20
CA LEU A 21 -36.96 -22.74 -10.05
C LEU A 21 -36.52 -22.82 -8.58
N LYS A 22 -37.28 -22.22 -7.65
CA LYS A 22 -36.94 -22.17 -6.21
C LYS A 22 -36.97 -23.54 -5.53
N ALA A 23 -38.02 -24.33 -5.75
CA ALA A 23 -38.26 -25.57 -5.00
C ALA A 23 -37.65 -26.81 -5.65
N LYS A 24 -37.61 -26.87 -6.99
CA LYS A 24 -37.16 -28.05 -7.74
C LYS A 24 -35.85 -27.83 -8.50
N ARG A 25 -35.35 -26.59 -8.58
CA ARG A 25 -34.17 -26.19 -9.37
C ARG A 25 -34.25 -26.67 -10.82
N ASN A 26 -35.46 -26.67 -11.38
CA ASN A 26 -35.71 -27.12 -12.75
C ASN A 26 -35.17 -26.15 -13.80
N TYR A 27 -34.81 -24.92 -13.40
CA TYR A 27 -34.37 -23.86 -14.28
C TYR A 27 -33.19 -23.11 -13.67
N ARG A 28 -32.20 -22.77 -14.49
CA ARG A 28 -31.07 -21.91 -14.08
C ARG A 28 -31.46 -20.45 -14.06
N PHE A 29 -32.29 -20.04 -15.02
CA PHE A 29 -32.80 -18.68 -15.11
C PHE A 29 -34.17 -18.63 -15.78
N ILE A 30 -34.91 -17.54 -15.54
CA ILE A 30 -36.18 -17.24 -16.20
C ILE A 30 -36.14 -15.78 -16.63
N VAL A 31 -36.44 -15.49 -17.89
CA VAL A 31 -36.57 -14.14 -18.45
C VAL A 31 -38.05 -13.82 -18.64
N PHE A 32 -38.46 -12.65 -18.18
CA PHE A 32 -39.83 -12.14 -18.24
C PHE A 32 -39.88 -10.85 -19.05
N LYS A 33 -40.98 -10.66 -19.76
CA LYS A 33 -41.29 -9.44 -20.51
C LYS A 33 -42.66 -8.89 -20.13
N ILE A 34 -42.83 -7.59 -20.27
CA ILE A 34 -44.14 -6.93 -20.17
C ILE A 34 -44.76 -6.92 -21.57
N ASP A 35 -45.92 -7.55 -21.72
CA ASP A 35 -46.74 -7.40 -22.92
C ASP A 35 -47.66 -6.20 -22.74
N GLU A 36 -47.36 -5.10 -23.43
CA GLU A 36 -48.15 -3.87 -23.38
C GLU A 36 -49.60 -4.06 -23.85
N LYS A 37 -49.85 -4.99 -24.80
CA LYS A 37 -51.20 -5.24 -25.33
C LYS A 37 -52.05 -6.01 -24.34
N ALA A 38 -51.46 -6.98 -23.66
CA ALA A 38 -52.14 -7.80 -22.67
C ALA A 38 -52.08 -7.21 -21.25
N GLN A 39 -51.37 -6.09 -21.05
CA GLN A 39 -51.19 -5.40 -19.76
C GLN A 39 -50.70 -6.32 -18.64
N GLN A 40 -49.85 -7.30 -18.99
CA GLN A 40 -49.36 -8.32 -18.07
C GLN A 40 -47.88 -8.65 -18.25
N VAL A 41 -47.23 -9.04 -17.15
CA VAL A 41 -45.90 -9.66 -17.15
C VAL A 41 -46.07 -11.13 -17.53
N MET A 42 -45.32 -11.57 -18.54
CA MET A 42 -45.33 -12.93 -19.05
C MET A 42 -43.91 -13.47 -19.19
N ILE A 43 -43.79 -14.79 -19.25
CA ILE A 43 -42.51 -15.46 -19.47
C ILE A 43 -42.12 -15.30 -20.93
N GLU A 44 -40.87 -14.92 -21.17
CA GLU A 44 -40.27 -14.92 -22.49
C GLU A 44 -39.43 -16.16 -22.73
N MET A 45 -38.61 -16.54 -21.74
CA MET A 45 -37.70 -17.67 -21.87
C MET A 45 -37.43 -18.32 -20.50
N VAL A 46 -37.22 -19.63 -20.52
CA VAL A 46 -36.69 -20.40 -19.39
C VAL A 46 -35.37 -21.05 -19.80
N GLY A 47 -34.36 -20.97 -18.94
CA GLY A 47 -33.07 -21.62 -19.10
C GLY A 47 -33.01 -22.93 -18.34
N ASN A 48 -32.64 -24.02 -19.01
CA ASN A 48 -32.43 -25.33 -18.37
C ASN A 48 -31.27 -25.27 -17.35
N PRO A 49 -31.19 -26.20 -16.39
CA PRO A 49 -30.15 -26.20 -15.34
C PRO A 49 -28.72 -26.28 -15.89
N GLU A 50 -28.53 -26.86 -17.07
CA GLU A 50 -27.22 -27.02 -17.73
C GLU A 50 -26.71 -25.75 -18.43
N LYS A 51 -27.55 -24.70 -18.56
CA LYS A 51 -27.13 -23.45 -19.23
C LYS A 51 -26.20 -22.63 -18.35
N THR A 52 -25.21 -22.01 -18.98
CA THR A 52 -24.19 -21.19 -18.30
C THR A 52 -24.65 -19.74 -18.11
N TYR A 53 -23.86 -18.98 -17.34
CA TYR A 53 -24.08 -17.53 -17.17
C TYR A 53 -23.95 -16.75 -18.49
N ASP A 54 -23.04 -17.18 -19.36
CA ASP A 54 -22.84 -16.56 -20.68
C ASP A 54 -24.06 -16.79 -21.59
N ASP A 55 -24.69 -17.96 -21.48
CA ASP A 55 -25.92 -18.26 -22.21
C ASP A 55 -27.08 -17.39 -21.73
N PHE A 56 -27.14 -17.10 -20.43
CA PHE A 56 -28.12 -16.17 -19.86
C PHE A 56 -27.90 -14.74 -20.38
N THR A 57 -26.66 -14.25 -20.36
CA THR A 57 -26.32 -12.89 -20.78
C THR A 57 -26.66 -12.65 -22.26
N LYS A 58 -26.42 -13.66 -23.13
CA LYS A 58 -26.82 -13.61 -24.55
C LYS A 58 -28.33 -13.55 -24.78
N CYS A 59 -29.14 -13.86 -23.77
CA CYS A 59 -30.60 -13.79 -23.87
C CYS A 59 -31.15 -12.39 -23.55
N MET A 60 -30.32 -11.44 -23.11
CA MET A 60 -30.75 -10.06 -22.84
C MET A 60 -30.72 -9.21 -24.12
N PRO A 61 -31.84 -8.57 -24.50
CA PRO A 61 -31.90 -7.76 -25.71
C PRO A 61 -31.25 -6.40 -25.52
N GLU A 62 -30.47 -5.94 -26.51
CA GLU A 62 -29.74 -4.66 -26.44
C GLU A 62 -30.65 -3.42 -26.41
N ASN A 63 -31.88 -3.50 -26.94
CA ASN A 63 -32.75 -2.34 -27.16
C ASN A 63 -34.11 -2.39 -26.43
N GLU A 64 -34.31 -3.39 -25.57
CA GLU A 64 -35.57 -3.58 -24.85
C GLU A 64 -35.37 -3.95 -23.39
N CYS A 65 -36.31 -3.57 -22.53
CA CYS A 65 -36.25 -3.89 -21.10
C CYS A 65 -36.75 -5.32 -20.82
N ARG A 66 -36.20 -5.97 -19.81
CA ARG A 66 -36.61 -7.31 -19.33
C ARG A 66 -36.49 -7.42 -17.82
N TYR A 67 -37.21 -8.38 -17.24
CA TYR A 67 -36.85 -8.89 -15.90
C TYR A 67 -36.26 -10.27 -16.05
N ALA A 68 -35.39 -10.65 -15.14
CA ALA A 68 -34.97 -12.02 -15.02
C ALA A 68 -34.81 -12.45 -13.58
N VAL A 69 -34.91 -13.76 -13.38
CA VAL A 69 -34.50 -14.43 -12.16
C VAL A 69 -33.40 -15.41 -12.53
N TYR A 70 -32.31 -15.41 -11.77
CA TYR A 70 -31.16 -16.30 -11.97
C TYR A 70 -30.84 -17.01 -10.65
N ASP A 71 -30.80 -18.34 -10.65
CA ASP A 71 -30.36 -19.14 -9.50
C ASP A 71 -28.85 -19.34 -9.57
N PHE A 72 -28.11 -18.64 -8.71
CA PHE A 72 -26.66 -18.70 -8.68
C PHE A 72 -26.19 -19.72 -7.66
N ASP A 73 -25.73 -20.87 -8.15
CA ASP A 73 -25.02 -21.85 -7.32
C ASP A 73 -23.57 -21.44 -7.09
N PHE A 74 -23.15 -21.50 -5.82
CA PHE A 74 -21.75 -21.40 -5.42
C PHE A 74 -21.43 -22.51 -4.42
N THR A 75 -20.22 -23.05 -4.51
CA THR A 75 -19.77 -24.15 -3.65
C THR A 75 -18.77 -23.62 -2.63
N PRO A 76 -19.21 -23.30 -1.39
CA PRO A 76 -18.29 -22.98 -0.30
C PRO A 76 -17.46 -24.21 0.14
N PRO A 77 -16.32 -24.00 0.84
CA PRO A 77 -15.36 -25.05 1.19
C PRO A 77 -15.87 -26.18 2.11
N GLU A 78 -17.05 -26.04 2.71
CA GLU A 78 -17.71 -27.11 3.47
C GLU A 78 -18.29 -28.23 2.59
N ASN A 79 -18.04 -28.18 1.28
CA ASN A 79 -18.60 -29.09 0.27
C ASN A 79 -20.14 -29.11 0.25
N CYS A 80 -20.76 -28.06 0.79
CA CYS A 80 -22.21 -27.85 0.80
C CYS A 80 -22.56 -26.83 -0.27
N GLN A 81 -23.14 -27.30 -1.37
CA GLN A 81 -23.63 -26.44 -2.46
C GLN A 81 -24.70 -25.48 -1.92
N LYS A 82 -24.42 -24.17 -1.93
CA LYS A 82 -25.38 -23.12 -1.56
C LYS A 82 -25.82 -22.40 -2.83
N SER A 83 -27.07 -21.94 -2.88
CA SER A 83 -27.54 -21.10 -4.00
C SER A 83 -28.19 -19.83 -3.50
N LYS A 84 -28.08 -18.78 -4.31
CA LYS A 84 -28.76 -17.51 -4.12
C LYS A 84 -29.58 -17.15 -5.35
N ILE A 85 -30.83 -16.74 -5.15
CA ILE A 85 -31.73 -16.32 -6.22
C ILE A 85 -31.63 -14.81 -6.42
N PHE A 86 -31.15 -14.42 -7.60
CA PHE A 86 -31.01 -13.03 -8.05
C PHE A 86 -32.20 -12.61 -8.89
N PHE A 87 -32.73 -11.42 -8.65
CA PHE A 87 -33.68 -10.74 -9.51
C PHE A 87 -32.98 -9.61 -10.25
N ILE A 88 -33.05 -9.61 -11.58
CA ILE A 88 -32.34 -8.70 -12.46
C ILE A 88 -33.36 -7.87 -13.24
N ALA A 89 -33.34 -6.55 -13.06
CA ALA A 89 -34.10 -5.59 -13.84
C ALA A 89 -33.21 -5.02 -14.95
N TRP A 90 -33.39 -5.52 -16.16
CA TRP A 90 -32.66 -5.14 -17.36
C TRP A 90 -33.31 -3.94 -18.04
N SER A 91 -32.60 -2.82 -18.15
CA SER A 91 -33.11 -1.58 -18.75
C SER A 91 -32.02 -0.86 -19.56
N PRO A 92 -31.74 -1.31 -20.80
CA PRO A 92 -30.64 -0.75 -21.56
C PRO A 92 -30.92 0.67 -22.02
N ASP A 93 -29.87 1.48 -22.11
CA ASP A 93 -30.00 2.92 -22.34
C ASP A 93 -30.66 3.28 -23.67
N THR A 94 -30.44 2.45 -24.69
CA THR A 94 -31.06 2.51 -26.02
C THR A 94 -32.56 2.21 -26.03
N SER A 95 -33.12 1.68 -24.93
CA SER A 95 -34.57 1.41 -24.81
C SER A 95 -35.40 2.69 -24.83
N ARG A 96 -36.60 2.60 -25.40
CA ARG A 96 -37.57 3.71 -25.41
C ARG A 96 -37.92 4.16 -23.99
N VAL A 97 -37.89 5.48 -23.74
CA VAL A 97 -38.20 6.10 -22.43
C VAL A 97 -39.49 5.58 -21.80
N ARG A 98 -40.56 5.47 -22.60
CA ARG A 98 -41.85 4.93 -22.16
C ARG A 98 -41.75 3.50 -21.63
N SER A 99 -40.92 2.65 -22.26
CA SER A 99 -40.70 1.27 -21.84
C SER A 99 -39.94 1.22 -20.50
N LYS A 100 -38.87 2.02 -20.37
CA LYS A 100 -38.10 2.14 -19.11
C LYS A 100 -39.01 2.56 -17.94
N MET A 101 -39.89 3.55 -18.15
CA MET A 101 -40.87 3.99 -17.15
C MET A 101 -41.87 2.89 -16.77
N LEU A 102 -42.34 2.11 -17.75
CA LEU A 102 -43.30 1.04 -17.52
C LEU A 102 -42.70 -0.12 -16.70
N TYR A 103 -41.47 -0.52 -17.01
CA TYR A 103 -40.75 -1.51 -16.21
C TYR A 103 -40.43 -0.96 -14.82
N ALA A 104 -39.85 0.23 -14.70
CA ALA A 104 -39.55 0.82 -13.38
C ALA A 104 -40.79 0.91 -12.46
N SER A 105 -41.96 1.31 -12.99
CA SER A 105 -43.20 1.41 -12.21
C SER A 105 -43.86 0.08 -11.86
N SER A 106 -43.60 -0.99 -12.63
CA SER A 106 -44.20 -2.31 -12.40
C SER A 106 -43.31 -3.25 -11.57
N LYS A 107 -42.03 -2.91 -11.40
CA LYS A 107 -41.01 -3.73 -10.72
C LYS A 107 -41.41 -4.16 -9.32
N ASP A 108 -41.76 -3.22 -8.45
CA ASP A 108 -42.03 -3.51 -7.03
C ASP A 108 -43.30 -4.34 -6.82
N ARG A 109 -44.26 -4.25 -7.74
CA ARG A 109 -45.43 -5.12 -7.74
C ARG A 109 -45.04 -6.53 -8.18
N PHE A 110 -44.32 -6.67 -9.28
CA PHE A 110 -43.90 -7.98 -9.80
C PHE A 110 -42.99 -8.73 -8.81
N LYS A 111 -42.02 -8.04 -8.20
CA LYS A 111 -41.12 -8.62 -7.20
C LYS A 111 -41.86 -9.19 -5.99
N ARG A 112 -42.91 -8.51 -5.51
CA ARG A 112 -43.73 -8.99 -4.37
C ARG A 112 -44.45 -10.30 -4.64
N GLU A 113 -44.71 -10.61 -5.91
CA GLU A 113 -45.32 -11.89 -6.32
C GLU A 113 -44.30 -13.04 -6.39
N LEU A 114 -43.00 -12.74 -6.34
CA LEU A 114 -41.88 -13.69 -6.41
C LEU A 114 -41.22 -13.83 -5.03
N ASP A 115 -41.91 -14.50 -4.11
CA ASP A 115 -41.45 -14.67 -2.73
C ASP A 115 -40.24 -15.63 -2.62
N GLY A 116 -39.10 -15.10 -2.19
CA GLY A 116 -37.83 -15.84 -2.07
C GLY A 116 -36.66 -15.31 -2.90
N ILE A 117 -36.82 -14.14 -3.54
CA ILE A 117 -35.69 -13.39 -4.10
C ILE A 117 -34.77 -12.94 -2.96
N GLN A 118 -33.47 -13.20 -3.08
CA GLN A 118 -32.47 -12.86 -2.06
C GLN A 118 -31.70 -11.59 -2.41
N VAL A 119 -31.46 -11.35 -3.70
CA VAL A 119 -30.68 -10.19 -4.17
C VAL A 119 -31.37 -9.54 -5.36
N GLU A 120 -31.40 -8.20 -5.38
CA GLU A 120 -31.91 -7.39 -6.49
C GLU A 120 -30.76 -6.68 -7.21
N LEU A 121 -30.77 -6.77 -8.54
CA LEU A 121 -29.84 -6.16 -9.46
C LEU A 121 -30.63 -5.33 -10.48
N GLN A 122 -30.15 -4.14 -10.78
CA GLN A 122 -30.60 -3.35 -11.93
C GLN A 122 -29.39 -3.16 -12.82
N ALA A 123 -29.55 -3.44 -14.12
CA ALA A 123 -28.47 -3.40 -15.10
C ALA A 123 -28.95 -2.73 -16.39
N THR A 124 -28.09 -1.87 -16.94
CA THR A 124 -28.29 -1.14 -18.19
C THR A 124 -27.38 -1.65 -19.31
N ASP A 125 -26.31 -2.37 -18.95
CA ASP A 125 -25.41 -3.02 -19.89
C ASP A 125 -24.95 -4.40 -19.38
N PRO A 126 -24.43 -5.29 -20.26
CA PRO A 126 -24.07 -6.64 -19.86
C PRO A 126 -22.93 -6.71 -18.83
N SER A 127 -22.06 -5.69 -18.77
CA SER A 127 -20.96 -5.62 -17.80
C SER A 127 -21.46 -5.32 -16.39
N GLU A 128 -22.57 -4.58 -16.24
CA GLU A 128 -23.29 -4.38 -14.97
C GLU A 128 -23.97 -5.66 -14.44
N MET A 129 -24.05 -6.70 -15.26
CA MET A 129 -24.48 -8.04 -14.85
C MET A 129 -23.30 -8.98 -14.59
N SER A 130 -22.04 -8.55 -14.49
CA SER A 130 -20.95 -9.50 -14.28
C SER A 130 -21.10 -10.29 -12.96
N LEU A 131 -20.62 -11.55 -12.95
CA LEU A 131 -20.62 -12.39 -11.75
C LEU A 131 -19.88 -11.72 -10.57
N ASP A 132 -18.94 -10.84 -10.86
CA ASP A 132 -18.20 -10.05 -9.87
C ASP A 132 -19.09 -9.02 -9.16
N ILE A 133 -20.02 -8.38 -9.86
CA ILE A 133 -20.99 -7.43 -9.27
C ILE A 133 -22.05 -8.17 -8.45
N ILE A 134 -22.41 -9.37 -8.89
CA ILE A 134 -23.39 -10.27 -8.24
C ILE A 134 -22.81 -10.87 -6.95
N LYS A 135 -21.54 -11.27 -6.94
CA LYS A 135 -20.82 -11.77 -5.74
C LYS A 135 -20.33 -10.65 -4.84
N GLY A 136 -20.02 -9.48 -5.40
CA GLY A 136 -19.39 -8.35 -4.72
C GLY A 136 -20.37 -7.37 -4.06
N ARG A 137 -21.69 -7.54 -4.11
CA ARG A 137 -22.60 -6.65 -3.37
C ARG A 137 -22.59 -7.02 -1.88
N ARG A 138 -22.26 -6.04 -1.03
CA ARG A 138 -22.54 -6.17 0.41
C ARG A 138 -24.04 -6.31 0.60
N GLU A 139 -24.47 -7.32 1.36
CA GLU A 139 -25.89 -7.48 1.70
C GLU A 139 -26.28 -6.42 2.74
N ASN A 140 -27.15 -5.47 2.36
CA ASN A 140 -27.62 -4.38 3.21
C ASN A 140 -26.51 -3.54 3.87
N PRO A 141 -25.66 -2.82 3.09
CA PRO A 141 -24.64 -1.96 3.65
C PRO A 141 -25.31 -0.89 4.52
N LYS A 142 -24.97 -0.90 5.81
CA LYS A 142 -25.49 0.06 6.79
C LYS A 142 -24.49 1.19 6.97
N ARG A 143 -24.92 2.42 6.77
CA ARG A 143 -24.17 3.59 7.24
C ARG A 143 -24.27 3.68 8.77
N ARG A 144 -23.13 3.65 9.45
CA ARG A 144 -23.00 3.70 10.92
C ARG A 144 -22.57 5.08 11.39
N LYS A 145 -21.74 5.77 10.61
CA LYS A 145 -21.27 7.13 10.88
C LYS A 145 -21.38 8.00 9.63
N ASP A 146 -21.51 9.31 9.83
CA ASP A 146 -21.38 10.29 8.74
C ASP A 146 -19.91 10.61 8.43
N ARG A 147 -19.03 10.41 9.41
CA ARG A 147 -17.58 10.61 9.32
C ARG A 147 -16.84 9.53 10.11
N VAL A 148 -15.69 9.11 9.62
CA VAL A 148 -14.78 8.19 10.30
C VAL A 148 -13.38 8.80 10.39
N TYR A 149 -12.73 8.59 11.53
CA TYR A 149 -11.35 9.00 11.78
C TYR A 149 -10.44 7.78 11.84
N VAL A 150 -9.52 7.69 10.87
CA VAL A 150 -8.59 6.57 10.73
C VAL A 150 -7.17 7.09 10.91
N GLY A 151 -6.48 6.64 11.96
CA GLY A 151 -5.11 7.02 12.28
C GLY A 151 -4.10 6.03 11.72
N CYS A 152 -2.95 6.54 11.29
CA CYS A 152 -1.76 5.73 11.07
C CYS A 152 -1.01 5.58 12.39
N GLY A 153 -0.86 4.35 12.87
CA GLY A 153 -0.05 4.03 14.06
C GLY A 153 1.34 3.49 13.71
N ALA A 154 1.55 2.99 12.50
CA ALA A 154 2.88 2.60 12.02
C ALA A 154 2.93 2.65 10.49
N GLY A 155 4.06 3.09 9.94
CA GLY A 155 4.32 3.06 8.49
C GLY A 155 5.33 1.99 8.03
N PHE A 156 5.90 1.22 8.96
CA PHE A 156 6.77 0.06 8.69
C PHE A 156 7.05 -0.73 9.98
N GLY A 157 7.50 -1.98 9.88
CA GLY A 157 7.74 -2.85 11.06
C GLY A 157 8.80 -2.36 12.05
N GLY A 158 9.64 -1.39 11.66
CA GLY A 158 10.67 -0.78 12.50
C GLY A 158 10.26 0.54 13.15
N ASP A 159 9.00 0.97 13.00
CA ASP A 159 8.52 2.27 13.48
C ASP A 159 8.49 2.37 15.02
N ARG A 160 8.19 3.57 15.53
CA ARG A 160 8.24 3.96 16.95
C ARG A 160 6.86 3.82 17.61
N PRO A 161 6.63 2.85 18.51
CA PRO A 161 5.33 2.69 19.19
C PRO A 161 4.88 3.91 19.98
N VAL A 162 5.83 4.65 20.56
CA VAL A 162 5.54 5.89 21.31
C VAL A 162 4.90 6.97 20.42
N ALA A 163 5.20 7.00 19.12
CA ALA A 163 4.58 7.96 18.21
C ALA A 163 3.07 7.68 18.05
N ALA A 164 2.69 6.40 17.94
CA ALA A 164 1.29 5.98 17.89
C ALA A 164 0.55 6.29 19.19
N LEU A 165 1.20 6.04 20.34
CA LEU A 165 0.63 6.40 21.64
C LEU A 165 0.39 7.90 21.75
N LYS A 166 1.34 8.74 21.32
CA LYS A 166 1.17 10.20 21.29
C LYS A 166 0.00 10.63 20.41
N LEU A 167 -0.19 9.98 19.26
CA LEU A 167 -1.33 10.25 18.38
C LEU A 167 -2.65 9.95 19.10
N LEU A 168 -2.78 8.75 19.70
CA LEU A 168 -3.95 8.37 20.51
C LEU A 168 -4.19 9.32 21.68
N GLN A 169 -3.15 9.82 22.34
CA GLN A 169 -3.28 10.74 23.47
C GLN A 169 -3.76 12.14 23.05
N ARG A 170 -3.25 12.65 21.92
CA ARG A 170 -3.49 14.04 21.48
C ARG A 170 -4.80 14.21 20.74
N VAL A 171 -5.17 13.23 19.91
CA VAL A 171 -6.39 13.31 19.09
C VAL A 171 -7.57 12.80 19.91
N GLU A 172 -8.62 13.62 19.99
CA GLU A 172 -9.82 13.31 20.77
C GLU A 172 -10.51 12.04 20.23
N GLU A 173 -10.81 12.03 18.93
CA GLU A 173 -11.50 10.93 18.27
C GLU A 173 -10.61 10.24 17.22
N ILE A 174 -10.27 8.98 17.48
CA ILE A 174 -9.70 8.04 16.49
C ILE A 174 -10.54 6.78 16.56
N ASN A 175 -11.28 6.46 15.50
CA ASN A 175 -12.12 5.25 15.49
C ASN A 175 -11.27 4.00 15.22
N TYR A 176 -10.27 4.14 14.36
CA TYR A 176 -9.37 3.05 13.97
C TYR A 176 -7.92 3.51 13.99
N LEU A 177 -7.02 2.67 14.51
CA LEU A 177 -5.58 2.87 14.43
C LEU A 177 -4.95 1.73 13.64
N VAL A 178 -4.36 2.06 12.50
CA VAL A 178 -3.76 1.07 11.59
C VAL A 178 -2.26 0.96 11.83
N LEU A 179 -1.78 -0.25 12.10
CA LEU A 179 -0.36 -0.58 12.20
C LEU A 179 0.07 -1.34 10.94
N GLU A 180 0.50 -0.61 9.92
CA GLU A 180 1.11 -1.17 8.71
C GLU A 180 2.58 -1.47 9.02
N CYS A 181 2.92 -2.76 9.10
CA CYS A 181 4.22 -3.24 9.56
C CYS A 181 4.82 -4.35 8.69
N LEU A 182 4.22 -4.64 7.53
CA LEU A 182 4.61 -5.77 6.69
C LEU A 182 5.05 -5.27 5.32
N ALA A 183 6.35 -5.31 5.05
CA ALA A 183 6.91 -5.13 3.72
C ALA A 183 7.27 -6.49 3.08
N GLU A 184 7.54 -6.51 1.78
CA GLU A 184 8.05 -7.70 1.06
C GLU A 184 9.27 -8.30 1.78
N ARG A 185 10.23 -7.47 2.20
CA ARG A 185 11.40 -7.92 2.96
C ARG A 185 11.04 -8.58 4.29
N THR A 186 10.16 -7.97 5.08
CA THR A 186 9.75 -8.52 6.37
C THR A 186 9.00 -9.84 6.20
N LEU A 187 8.17 -9.95 5.17
CA LEU A 187 7.46 -11.19 4.82
C LEU A 187 8.46 -12.33 4.50
N ALA A 188 9.50 -12.05 3.72
CA ALA A 188 10.54 -13.01 3.41
C ALA A 188 11.32 -13.46 4.67
N ASP A 189 11.62 -12.53 5.59
CA ASP A 189 12.25 -12.83 6.87
C ASP A 189 11.34 -13.67 7.78
N ARG A 190 10.01 -13.43 7.79
CA ARG A 190 9.03 -14.24 8.54
C ARG A 190 8.92 -15.65 7.99
N TRP A 191 8.90 -15.81 6.67
CA TRP A 191 8.93 -17.12 6.03
C TRP A 191 10.17 -17.91 6.43
N LEU A 192 11.36 -17.30 6.34
CA LEU A 192 12.60 -17.96 6.72
C LEU A 192 12.61 -18.37 8.21
N SER A 193 12.08 -17.51 9.08
CA SER A 193 11.96 -17.81 10.51
C SER A 193 11.05 -19.01 10.75
N MET A 194 9.86 -19.04 10.14
CA MET A 194 8.90 -20.14 10.28
C MET A 194 9.45 -21.46 9.72
N SER A 195 10.15 -21.43 8.57
CA SER A 195 10.86 -22.60 8.04
C SER A 195 11.92 -23.15 9.01
N SER A 196 12.45 -22.29 9.88
CA SER A 196 13.41 -22.63 10.94
C SER A 196 12.77 -22.85 12.32
N ARG A 197 11.45 -23.11 12.37
CA ARG A 197 10.64 -23.30 13.60
C ARG A 197 10.54 -22.06 14.51
N GLY A 198 10.74 -20.87 13.96
CA GLY A 198 10.43 -19.59 14.63
C GLY A 198 8.99 -19.13 14.35
N ASP A 199 8.68 -17.92 14.80
CA ASP A 199 7.35 -17.32 14.62
C ASP A 199 7.12 -16.85 13.18
N GLY A 200 5.93 -17.13 12.63
CA GLY A 200 5.49 -16.66 11.32
C GLY A 200 4.89 -15.24 11.31
N TYR A 201 4.68 -14.66 12.49
CA TYR A 201 4.16 -13.30 12.69
C TYR A 201 5.25 -12.34 13.16
N ASP A 202 4.97 -11.04 13.20
CA ASP A 202 5.92 -10.05 13.70
C ASP A 202 6.10 -10.14 15.22
N PRO A 203 7.32 -10.41 15.73
CA PRO A 203 7.55 -10.57 17.17
C PRO A 203 7.30 -9.28 17.97
N ARG A 204 7.37 -8.11 17.32
CA ARG A 204 7.11 -6.81 17.97
C ARG A 204 5.63 -6.59 18.26
N VAL A 205 4.71 -7.44 17.78
CA VAL A 205 3.28 -7.31 18.10
C VAL A 205 3.04 -7.20 19.62
N SER A 206 3.86 -7.90 20.41
CA SER A 206 3.81 -7.81 21.88
C SER A 206 4.14 -6.42 22.42
N GLU A 207 5.21 -5.78 21.93
CA GLU A 207 5.63 -4.42 22.29
C GLU A 207 4.53 -3.40 21.94
N TRP A 208 4.01 -3.47 20.72
CA TRP A 208 2.97 -2.57 20.24
C TRP A 208 1.68 -2.69 21.06
N MET A 209 1.20 -3.91 21.28
CA MET A 209 -0.05 -4.15 22.01
C MET A 209 0.08 -3.82 23.49
N SER A 210 1.23 -4.11 24.11
CA SER A 210 1.49 -3.76 25.52
C SER A 210 1.36 -2.25 25.77
N LEU A 211 1.77 -1.44 24.79
CA LEU A 211 1.74 0.00 24.89
C LEU A 211 0.38 0.61 24.51
N LEU A 212 -0.27 0.09 23.46
CA LEU A 212 -1.44 0.73 22.85
C LEU A 212 -2.77 0.24 23.38
N LEU A 213 -2.90 -1.05 23.73
CA LEU A 213 -4.19 -1.64 24.14
C LEU A 213 -4.88 -0.91 25.29
N PRO A 214 -4.19 -0.50 26.39
CA PRO A 214 -4.87 0.15 27.51
C PRO A 214 -5.66 1.40 27.08
N LEU A 215 -5.04 2.27 26.29
CA LEU A 215 -5.66 3.51 25.83
C LEU A 215 -6.63 3.29 24.66
N ALA A 216 -6.33 2.33 23.76
CA ALA A 216 -7.21 2.00 22.65
C ALA A 216 -8.56 1.46 23.15
N VAL A 217 -8.55 0.57 24.15
CA VAL A 217 -9.77 0.04 24.79
C VAL A 217 -10.52 1.14 25.53
N GLU A 218 -9.83 1.99 26.29
CA GLU A 218 -10.44 3.14 26.99
C GLU A 218 -11.18 4.07 26.02
N LYS A 219 -10.59 4.32 24.84
CA LYS A 219 -11.17 5.19 23.81
C LYS A 219 -12.14 4.49 22.85
N GLY A 220 -12.26 3.17 22.91
CA GLY A 220 -13.01 2.39 21.91
C GLY A 220 -12.41 2.47 20.50
N THR A 221 -11.09 2.63 20.39
CA THR A 221 -10.35 2.63 19.13
C THR A 221 -10.00 1.20 18.73
N CYS A 222 -10.45 0.75 17.56
CA CYS A 222 -10.09 -0.57 17.02
C CYS A 222 -8.69 -0.53 16.37
N ILE A 223 -7.82 -1.48 16.72
CA ILE A 223 -6.49 -1.59 16.12
C ILE A 223 -6.54 -2.57 14.94
N ILE A 224 -6.04 -2.18 13.77
CA ILE A 224 -5.93 -3.06 12.59
C ILE A 224 -4.47 -3.21 12.21
N THR A 225 -3.97 -4.44 12.02
CA THR A 225 -2.56 -4.66 11.68
C THR A 225 -2.31 -5.85 10.76
N ASN A 226 -1.32 -5.74 9.89
CA ASN A 226 -0.80 -6.84 9.06
C ASN A 226 0.39 -7.58 9.69
N MET A 227 0.67 -7.36 10.99
CA MET A 227 1.72 -8.07 11.73
C MET A 227 1.51 -9.60 11.82
N GLY A 228 0.33 -10.10 11.44
CA GLY A 228 0.09 -11.54 11.34
C GLY A 228 0.95 -12.22 10.26
N ALA A 229 1.38 -11.49 9.23
CA ALA A 229 2.26 -11.99 8.17
C ALA A 229 1.81 -13.36 7.61
N ILE A 230 2.55 -14.44 7.87
CA ILE A 230 2.19 -15.80 7.44
C ILE A 230 1.57 -16.65 8.57
N ASP A 231 1.51 -16.15 9.80
CA ASP A 231 0.86 -16.79 10.94
C ASP A 231 -0.06 -15.82 11.74
N PRO A 232 -1.19 -15.36 11.16
CA PRO A 232 -2.12 -14.46 11.85
C PRO A 232 -2.74 -15.07 13.12
N VAL A 233 -2.88 -16.40 13.18
CA VAL A 233 -3.43 -17.10 14.35
C VAL A 233 -2.42 -17.14 15.51
N GLY A 234 -1.12 -17.33 15.22
CA GLY A 234 -0.06 -17.17 16.22
C GLY A 234 -0.02 -15.75 16.80
N ALA A 235 -0.14 -14.74 15.95
CA ALA A 235 -0.25 -13.35 16.40
C ALA A 235 -1.49 -13.11 17.28
N GLN A 236 -2.65 -13.65 16.91
CA GLN A 236 -3.89 -13.54 17.70
C GLN A 236 -3.71 -14.07 19.12
N LYS A 237 -3.14 -15.28 19.26
CA LYS A 237 -2.82 -15.85 20.57
C LYS A 237 -1.87 -14.94 21.35
N LYS A 238 -0.86 -14.39 20.69
CA LYS A 238 0.10 -13.52 21.35
C LYS A 238 -0.52 -12.22 21.86
N VAL A 239 -1.45 -11.63 21.10
CA VAL A 239 -2.19 -10.43 21.53
C VAL A 239 -3.11 -10.75 22.71
N LEU A 240 -3.77 -11.91 22.71
CA LEU A 240 -4.61 -12.36 23.83
C LEU A 240 -3.81 -12.60 25.11
N GLU A 241 -2.60 -13.17 25.01
CA GLU A 241 -1.67 -13.30 26.13
C GLU A 241 -1.34 -11.91 26.72
N VAL A 242 -0.94 -10.96 25.88
CA VAL A 242 -0.61 -9.59 26.31
C VAL A 242 -1.81 -8.90 26.96
N ALA A 243 -3.00 -9.06 26.39
CA ALA A 243 -4.23 -8.49 26.98
C ALA A 243 -4.55 -9.11 28.34
N THR A 244 -4.34 -10.42 28.50
CA THR A 244 -4.51 -11.12 29.79
C THR A 244 -3.53 -10.60 30.83
N ASP A 245 -2.25 -10.43 30.46
CA ASP A 245 -1.21 -9.88 31.35
C ASP A 245 -1.51 -8.43 31.78
N LEU A 246 -2.19 -7.65 30.92
CA LEU A 246 -2.64 -6.29 31.21
C LEU A 246 -3.98 -6.25 31.98
N GLY A 247 -4.63 -7.39 32.20
CA GLY A 247 -5.96 -7.45 32.84
C GLY A 247 -7.09 -6.87 31.98
N LEU A 248 -6.93 -6.84 30.64
CA LEU A 248 -7.91 -6.32 29.69
C LEU A 248 -8.79 -7.45 29.15
N THR A 249 -10.09 -7.21 29.06
CA THR A 249 -11.01 -8.11 28.34
C THR A 249 -11.23 -7.59 26.94
N ILE A 250 -10.70 -8.30 25.94
CA ILE A 250 -10.79 -7.89 24.53
C ILE A 250 -11.18 -9.04 23.61
N SER A 251 -11.59 -8.66 22.41
CA SER A 251 -11.83 -9.52 21.26
C SER A 251 -10.78 -9.27 20.18
N VAL A 252 -10.17 -10.34 19.69
CA VAL A 252 -9.14 -10.29 18.64
C VAL A 252 -9.62 -11.11 17.46
N ALA A 253 -9.86 -10.46 16.32
CA ALA A 253 -10.21 -11.11 15.08
C ALA A 253 -9.00 -11.30 14.16
N VAL A 254 -9.06 -12.31 13.31
CA VAL A 254 -8.08 -12.57 12.25
C VAL A 254 -8.75 -12.58 10.88
N ALA A 255 -8.05 -12.06 9.88
CA ALA A 255 -8.50 -12.10 8.48
C ALA A 255 -7.32 -12.46 7.57
N HIS A 256 -7.38 -13.63 6.91
CA HIS A 256 -6.22 -14.11 6.16
C HIS A 256 -6.54 -15.04 4.99
N GLU A 257 -5.61 -15.13 4.05
CA GLU A 257 -5.69 -16.04 2.90
C GLU A 257 -5.80 -17.52 3.36
N LEU A 258 -6.63 -18.29 2.67
CA LEU A 258 -6.77 -19.73 2.84
C LEU A 258 -5.81 -20.44 1.87
N HIS A 259 -4.82 -21.12 2.40
CA HIS A 259 -3.95 -21.99 1.60
C HIS A 259 -4.70 -23.29 1.27
N SER A 260 -4.88 -23.55 -0.03
CA SER A 260 -5.35 -24.85 -0.51
C SER A 260 -4.25 -25.89 -0.29
N GLU A 261 -4.51 -26.95 0.47
CA GLU A 261 -3.65 -28.15 0.52
C GLU A 261 -3.81 -29.07 -0.72
N THR A 262 -4.46 -28.61 -1.79
CA THR A 262 -4.77 -29.43 -2.95
C THR A 262 -4.11 -28.93 -4.23
N GLY A 263 -3.13 -29.71 -4.70
CA GLY A 263 -2.33 -29.42 -5.89
C GLY A 263 -1.42 -30.56 -6.38
N SER A 264 -1.71 -31.83 -6.08
CA SER A 264 -1.07 -32.95 -6.78
C SER A 264 -1.52 -33.00 -8.25
N GLY A 265 -0.86 -32.24 -9.12
CA GLY A 265 -1.12 -32.33 -10.56
C GLY A 265 -0.73 -31.13 -11.41
N SER A 266 0.56 -30.81 -11.51
CA SER A 266 1.10 -30.35 -12.79
C SER A 266 2.56 -30.78 -12.92
N SER A 267 2.80 -31.68 -13.88
CA SER A 267 4.11 -32.18 -14.23
C SER A 267 4.83 -31.16 -15.12
N PHE A 268 5.51 -30.21 -14.50
CA PHE A 268 6.69 -29.54 -15.07
C PHE A 268 7.74 -29.44 -13.97
N GLY A 269 8.87 -30.09 -14.18
CA GLY A 269 9.91 -30.30 -13.18
C GLY A 269 10.58 -29.00 -12.75
N ASP A 270 10.59 -28.75 -11.44
CA ASP A 270 11.83 -28.81 -10.67
C ASP A 270 11.49 -29.09 -9.19
N GLN A 271 12.32 -29.93 -8.59
CA GLN A 271 12.17 -30.50 -7.25
C GLN A 271 12.56 -29.46 -6.17
N TYR A 272 11.80 -29.42 -5.06
CA TYR A 272 11.94 -28.59 -3.85
C TYR A 272 11.28 -27.19 -3.87
N CYS A 273 9.94 -27.15 -3.87
CA CYS A 273 9.18 -26.08 -3.22
C CYS A 273 8.00 -26.71 -2.49
N SER A 274 8.12 -26.88 -1.18
CA SER A 274 6.97 -27.15 -0.30
C SER A 274 6.03 -25.95 -0.36
N GLU A 275 4.80 -26.13 -0.85
CA GLU A 275 3.77 -25.14 -1.15
C GLU A 275 3.21 -24.34 0.06
N GLY A 276 3.97 -24.24 1.16
CA GLY A 276 3.64 -23.42 2.33
C GLY A 276 4.46 -22.12 2.34
N GLY A 277 3.89 -21.01 1.87
CA GLY A 277 4.57 -19.71 1.92
C GLY A 277 4.05 -18.64 0.96
N ALA A 278 3.17 -18.99 0.03
CA ALA A 278 2.57 -18.00 -0.86
C ALA A 278 1.74 -16.98 -0.08
N SER A 279 1.84 -15.70 -0.44
CA SER A 279 1.06 -14.62 0.16
C SER A 279 0.52 -13.69 -0.92
N THR A 280 -0.79 -13.50 -0.95
CA THR A 280 -1.47 -12.65 -1.92
C THR A 280 -1.81 -11.29 -1.33
N TYR A 281 -1.63 -10.21 -2.09
CA TYR A 281 -2.18 -8.89 -1.77
C TYR A 281 -3.70 -8.92 -1.95
N ILE A 282 -4.42 -9.27 -0.88
CA ILE A 282 -5.89 -9.23 -0.86
C ILE A 282 -6.40 -7.84 -0.48
N GLY A 283 -7.65 -7.54 -0.83
CA GLY A 283 -8.30 -6.25 -0.59
C GLY A 283 -8.88 -6.09 0.81
N ALA A 284 -9.74 -5.08 0.97
CA ALA A 284 -10.34 -4.68 2.24
C ALA A 284 -11.47 -5.61 2.71
N ALA A 285 -12.05 -6.41 1.81
CA ALA A 285 -13.23 -7.25 2.09
C ALA A 285 -13.12 -8.18 3.32
N PRO A 286 -12.01 -8.90 3.56
CA PRO A 286 -11.86 -9.76 4.74
C PRO A 286 -11.92 -8.98 6.06
N ILE A 287 -11.38 -7.76 6.07
CA ILE A 287 -11.38 -6.89 7.26
C ILE A 287 -12.80 -6.34 7.49
N VAL A 288 -13.49 -5.92 6.43
CA VAL A 288 -14.90 -5.48 6.50
C VAL A 288 -15.78 -6.61 7.04
N GLU A 289 -15.57 -7.86 6.62
CA GLU A 289 -16.31 -9.01 7.16
C GLU A 289 -16.08 -9.19 8.66
N CYS A 290 -14.83 -9.07 9.14
CA CYS A 290 -14.54 -9.12 10.58
C CYS A 290 -15.28 -8.01 11.35
N LEU A 291 -15.30 -6.79 10.82
CA LEU A 291 -16.00 -5.66 11.44
C LEU A 291 -17.51 -5.87 11.46
N GLU A 292 -18.10 -6.39 10.38
CA GLU A 292 -19.54 -6.67 10.30
C GLU A 292 -19.99 -7.80 11.22
N LYS A 293 -19.22 -8.89 11.29
CA LYS A 293 -19.59 -10.07 12.09
C LYS A 293 -19.31 -9.89 13.57
N TYR A 294 -18.19 -9.26 13.92
CA TYR A 294 -17.62 -9.39 15.26
C TYR A 294 -17.43 -8.07 16.01
N GLN A 295 -17.25 -6.95 15.31
CA GLN A 295 -16.92 -5.64 15.91
C GLN A 295 -15.76 -5.73 16.93
N PRO A 296 -14.59 -6.28 16.52
CA PRO A 296 -13.51 -6.61 17.45
C PRO A 296 -12.70 -5.39 17.90
N ASP A 297 -11.98 -5.53 19.01
CA ASP A 297 -11.03 -4.52 19.50
C ASP A 297 -9.73 -4.50 18.68
N VAL A 298 -9.31 -5.67 18.18
CA VAL A 298 -8.13 -5.83 17.35
C VAL A 298 -8.43 -6.71 16.14
N ILE A 299 -7.95 -6.33 14.96
CA ILE A 299 -7.95 -7.15 13.74
C ILE A 299 -6.52 -7.39 13.30
N ILE A 300 -6.14 -8.65 13.15
CA ILE A 300 -4.83 -9.06 12.65
C ILE A 300 -4.99 -9.73 11.29
N THR A 301 -4.24 -9.27 10.30
CA THR A 301 -4.31 -9.79 8.94
C THR A 301 -3.03 -10.53 8.54
N SER A 302 -3.14 -11.38 7.53
CA SER A 302 -1.97 -11.76 6.71
C SER A 302 -1.56 -10.59 5.79
N ARG A 303 -0.86 -10.88 4.68
CA ARG A 303 -0.70 -9.90 3.61
C ARG A 303 -2.08 -9.43 3.11
N VAL A 304 -2.25 -8.12 3.11
CA VAL A 304 -3.31 -7.34 2.46
C VAL A 304 -2.61 -6.21 1.71
N ALA A 305 -3.29 -5.54 0.79
CA ALA A 305 -2.77 -4.28 0.27
C ALA A 305 -2.72 -3.22 1.38
N ASP A 306 -1.69 -2.41 1.35
CA ASP A 306 -1.37 -1.47 2.43
C ASP A 306 -2.52 -0.46 2.58
N ALA A 307 -3.01 0.09 1.47
CA ALA A 307 -4.17 0.99 1.45
C ALA A 307 -5.47 0.33 1.91
N ALA A 308 -5.60 -0.99 1.71
CA ALA A 308 -6.80 -1.74 2.05
C ALA A 308 -7.00 -1.83 3.58
N LEU A 309 -5.93 -1.77 4.37
CA LEU A 309 -5.99 -1.68 5.84
C LEU A 309 -6.76 -0.43 6.28
N PHE A 310 -6.56 0.69 5.57
CA PHE A 310 -7.21 1.97 5.84
C PHE A 310 -8.58 2.08 5.16
N LEU A 311 -8.75 1.51 3.96
CA LEU A 311 -10.02 1.51 3.23
C LEU A 311 -11.11 0.72 3.95
N ALA A 312 -10.77 -0.42 4.56
CA ALA A 312 -11.73 -1.29 5.23
C ALA A 312 -12.62 -0.59 6.28
N PRO A 313 -12.08 0.16 7.26
CA PRO A 313 -12.91 0.89 8.22
C PRO A 313 -13.78 1.96 7.55
N MET A 314 -13.33 2.58 6.46
CA MET A 314 -14.13 3.57 5.71
C MET A 314 -15.34 2.90 5.07
N VAL A 315 -15.13 1.79 4.36
CA VAL A 315 -16.20 0.99 3.75
C VAL A 315 -17.20 0.53 4.82
N TYR A 316 -16.71 0.01 5.94
CA TYR A 316 -17.55 -0.49 7.04
C TYR A 316 -18.41 0.60 7.68
N GLU A 317 -17.81 1.71 8.11
CA GLU A 317 -18.49 2.75 8.89
C GLU A 317 -19.41 3.64 8.04
N LEU A 318 -18.95 4.00 6.84
CA LEU A 318 -19.67 4.92 5.96
C LEU A 318 -20.75 4.22 5.13
N GLY A 319 -20.76 2.88 5.15
CA GLY A 319 -21.77 2.07 4.46
C GLY A 319 -21.59 2.06 2.95
N TRP A 320 -20.37 2.20 2.46
CA TRP A 320 -20.06 2.12 1.03
C TRP A 320 -20.18 0.68 0.52
N ASN A 321 -20.57 0.51 -0.73
CA ASN A 321 -20.62 -0.78 -1.39
C ASN A 321 -19.41 -0.97 -2.32
N TRP A 322 -19.09 -2.21 -2.69
CA TRP A 322 -17.91 -2.51 -3.51
C TRP A 322 -18.02 -2.02 -4.96
N ASN A 323 -19.21 -1.58 -5.37
CA ASN A 323 -19.46 -0.95 -6.67
C ASN A 323 -19.53 0.59 -6.59
N ASP A 324 -19.37 1.20 -5.42
CA ASP A 324 -19.27 2.66 -5.26
C ASP A 324 -17.85 3.12 -5.61
N LEU A 325 -17.42 2.87 -6.85
CA LEU A 325 -16.03 2.96 -7.29
C LEU A 325 -15.40 4.35 -7.05
N GLU A 326 -16.18 5.42 -7.22
CA GLU A 326 -15.73 6.79 -6.91
C GLU A 326 -15.39 6.96 -5.42
N LEU A 327 -16.20 6.39 -4.52
CA LEU A 327 -15.95 6.42 -3.08
C LEU A 327 -14.76 5.55 -2.71
N LEU A 328 -14.63 4.37 -3.34
CA LEU A 328 -13.46 3.50 -3.15
C LEU A 328 -12.17 4.18 -3.63
N ALA A 329 -12.19 4.88 -4.77
CA ALA A 329 -11.03 5.62 -5.27
C ALA A 329 -10.60 6.73 -4.29
N GLN A 330 -11.55 7.47 -3.71
CA GLN A 330 -11.27 8.47 -2.67
C GLN A 330 -10.75 7.82 -1.37
N GLY A 331 -11.37 6.73 -0.93
CA GLY A 331 -10.95 6.01 0.27
C GLY A 331 -9.54 5.42 0.13
N THR A 332 -9.22 4.86 -1.02
CA THR A 332 -7.88 4.32 -1.28
C THR A 332 -6.84 5.43 -1.46
N LEU A 333 -7.20 6.60 -2.01
CA LEU A 333 -6.33 7.80 -1.95
C LEU A 333 -6.01 8.16 -0.48
N ALA A 334 -7.02 8.15 0.40
CA ALA A 334 -6.80 8.39 1.81
C ALA A 334 -5.88 7.32 2.44
N GLY A 335 -6.09 6.05 2.10
CA GLY A 335 -5.22 4.95 2.54
C GLY A 335 -3.76 5.14 2.11
N HIS A 336 -3.53 5.36 0.81
CA HIS A 336 -2.20 5.60 0.24
C HIS A 336 -1.46 6.77 0.90
N LEU A 337 -2.18 7.86 1.22
CA LEU A 337 -1.59 9.00 1.91
C LEU A 337 -1.25 8.71 3.39
N LEU A 338 -1.99 7.83 4.06
CA LEU A 338 -1.75 7.46 5.45
C LEU A 338 -0.65 6.41 5.63
N GLU A 339 -0.37 5.63 4.60
CA GLU A 339 0.75 4.68 4.56
C GLU A 339 2.10 5.38 4.79
N CYS A 340 3.14 4.59 5.12
CA CYS A 340 4.49 5.10 5.39
C CYS A 340 4.59 6.11 6.57
N GLY A 341 3.50 6.32 7.30
CA GLY A 341 3.41 7.05 8.55
C GLY A 341 3.81 8.51 8.42
N CYS A 342 4.91 8.85 9.07
CA CYS A 342 5.38 10.22 9.24
C CYS A 342 5.78 10.95 7.94
N GLN A 343 5.87 10.27 6.79
CA GLN A 343 6.24 10.91 5.52
C GLN A 343 5.26 12.02 5.12
N LEU A 344 3.95 11.79 5.31
CA LEU A 344 2.92 12.78 5.01
C LEU A 344 3.06 14.07 5.84
N THR A 345 3.63 13.95 7.04
CA THR A 345 3.75 15.01 8.05
C THR A 345 5.18 15.52 8.22
N GLY A 346 6.03 15.37 7.19
CA GLY A 346 7.36 15.98 7.11
C GLY A 346 8.51 15.04 7.48
N GLY A 347 8.23 13.79 7.81
CA GLY A 347 9.25 12.74 7.88
C GLY A 347 9.90 12.56 6.51
N TYR A 348 11.23 12.42 6.47
CA TYR A 348 12.00 12.34 5.22
C TYR A 348 11.89 13.58 4.30
N PHE A 349 11.25 14.67 4.73
CA PHE A 349 11.10 15.90 3.94
C PHE A 349 12.24 16.89 4.15
N MET A 350 12.71 17.02 5.40
CA MET A 350 13.74 18.00 5.77
C MET A 350 15.00 17.86 4.92
N HIS A 351 15.43 18.97 4.33
CA HIS A 351 16.76 19.11 3.77
C HIS A 351 17.47 20.32 4.40
N PRO A 352 18.47 20.10 5.28
CA PRO A 352 19.17 21.20 5.94
C PRO A 352 19.73 22.22 4.94
N GLY A 353 19.42 23.51 5.16
CA GLY A 353 19.90 24.61 4.31
C GLY A 353 19.19 24.74 2.95
N ASP A 354 18.15 23.96 2.67
CA ASP A 354 17.27 24.14 1.51
C ASP A 354 16.20 25.21 1.81
N GLN A 355 16.05 26.19 0.93
CA GLN A 355 15.13 27.32 1.13
C GLN A 355 13.66 26.90 1.37
N TYR A 356 13.24 25.76 0.82
CA TYR A 356 11.84 25.32 0.84
C TYR A 356 11.61 24.11 1.76
N ARG A 357 12.67 23.41 2.15
CA ARG A 357 12.62 22.16 2.93
C ARG A 357 13.43 22.18 4.21
N ASP A 358 13.99 23.32 4.60
CA ASP A 358 14.59 23.43 5.93
C ASP A 358 13.52 23.29 7.01
N MET A 359 13.88 22.64 8.12
CA MET A 359 12.97 22.42 9.25
C MET A 359 13.72 22.58 10.56
N ASP A 360 13.09 23.26 11.51
CA ASP A 360 13.61 23.35 12.88
C ASP A 360 13.66 21.96 13.52
N PHE A 361 14.80 21.63 14.15
CA PHE A 361 15.02 20.33 14.77
C PHE A 361 13.91 19.88 15.76
N PRO A 362 13.36 20.76 16.63
CA PRO A 362 12.23 20.40 17.49
C PRO A 362 10.99 19.88 16.75
N LEU A 363 10.73 20.34 15.51
CA LEU A 363 9.61 19.85 14.69
C LEU A 363 9.81 18.38 14.32
N LEU A 364 11.04 17.95 14.05
CA LEU A 364 11.35 16.54 13.78
C LEU A 364 11.34 15.68 15.05
N GLN A 365 11.73 16.25 16.19
CA GLN A 365 11.78 15.51 17.45
C GLN A 365 10.39 15.05 17.93
N ASP A 366 9.37 15.87 17.68
CA ASP A 366 7.97 15.60 18.05
C ASP A 366 7.04 15.45 16.84
N LEU A 367 7.54 14.82 15.78
CA LEU A 367 6.76 14.56 14.58
C LEU A 367 5.50 13.72 14.88
N SER A 368 4.37 14.10 14.29
CA SER A 368 3.10 13.39 14.44
C SER A 368 2.92 12.37 13.33
N LEU A 369 2.49 11.16 13.67
CA LEU A 369 1.85 10.29 12.68
C LEU A 369 0.56 10.95 12.15
N PRO A 370 0.18 10.71 10.89
CA PRO A 370 -1.02 11.30 10.31
C PRO A 370 -2.29 10.53 10.73
N TYR A 371 -3.43 11.20 10.58
CA TYR A 371 -4.74 10.57 10.56
C TYR A 371 -5.60 11.24 9.49
N ALA A 372 -6.68 10.59 9.07
CA ALA A 372 -7.61 11.14 8.11
C ALA A 372 -9.02 11.21 8.67
N GLU A 373 -9.75 12.25 8.25
CA GLU A 373 -11.18 12.42 8.40
C GLU A 373 -11.83 12.14 7.05
N ILE A 374 -12.71 11.14 7.00
CA ILE A 374 -13.38 10.72 5.76
C ILE A 374 -14.89 10.83 5.96
N GLY A 375 -15.55 11.59 5.08
CA GLY A 375 -17.00 11.75 5.05
C GLY A 375 -17.70 10.66 4.23
N TYR A 376 -18.96 10.36 4.54
CA TYR A 376 -19.76 9.39 3.80
C TYR A 376 -19.90 9.72 2.30
N ASP A 377 -19.73 10.99 1.94
CA ASP A 377 -19.77 11.52 0.58
C ASP A 377 -18.42 11.41 -0.16
N GLY A 378 -17.42 10.75 0.43
CA GLY A 378 -16.10 10.56 -0.16
C GLY A 378 -15.16 11.75 0.02
N LYS A 379 -15.53 12.77 0.81
CA LYS A 379 -14.61 13.87 1.14
C LYS A 379 -13.49 13.37 2.05
N VAL A 380 -12.26 13.59 1.63
CA VAL A 380 -11.04 13.19 2.37
C VAL A 380 -10.30 14.43 2.86
N CYS A 381 -9.96 14.44 4.15
CA CYS A 381 -8.99 15.36 4.71
C CYS A 381 -7.92 14.57 5.46
N VAL A 382 -6.65 14.86 5.20
CA VAL A 382 -5.53 14.35 5.98
C VAL A 382 -5.12 15.38 7.02
N LEU A 383 -4.70 14.90 8.19
CA LEU A 383 -4.44 15.71 9.37
C LEU A 383 -3.18 15.25 10.11
N LYS A 384 -2.58 16.17 10.84
CA LYS A 384 -1.59 15.89 11.89
C LYS A 384 -2.16 16.32 13.24
N ALA A 385 -1.68 15.74 14.35
CA ALA A 385 -2.17 16.13 15.67
C ALA A 385 -1.89 17.62 15.95
N GLU A 386 -2.88 18.37 16.44
CA GLU A 386 -2.69 19.76 16.81
C GLU A 386 -1.64 19.88 17.94
N GLY A 387 -0.79 20.91 17.89
CA GLY A 387 0.30 21.13 18.85
C GLY A 387 1.50 20.16 18.73
N SER A 388 1.48 19.23 17.78
CA SER A 388 2.64 18.40 17.43
C SER A 388 3.64 19.10 16.51
N GLY A 389 4.84 18.54 16.39
CA GLY A 389 5.81 18.90 15.36
C GLY A 389 5.39 18.47 13.94
N GLY A 390 6.37 18.36 13.05
CA GLY A 390 6.17 18.06 11.63
C GLY A 390 5.51 19.17 10.82
N ILE A 391 5.41 18.95 9.52
CA ILE A 391 4.83 19.86 8.53
C ILE A 391 3.84 19.07 7.68
N LEU A 392 2.62 19.60 7.51
CA LEU A 392 1.63 19.04 6.61
C LEU A 392 1.23 20.12 5.60
N ASN A 393 1.67 19.98 4.35
CA ASN A 393 1.39 20.94 3.28
C ASN A 393 1.30 20.24 1.91
N THR A 394 1.11 21.01 0.85
CA THR A 394 0.99 20.45 -0.51
C THR A 394 2.24 19.69 -0.96
N SER A 395 3.44 20.09 -0.51
CA SER A 395 4.70 19.44 -0.87
C SER A 395 4.87 18.08 -0.19
N THR A 396 4.56 17.97 1.12
CA THR A 396 4.62 16.67 1.81
C THR A 396 3.54 15.71 1.31
N CYS A 397 2.34 16.23 1.02
CA CYS A 397 1.28 15.44 0.39
C CYS A 397 1.64 14.99 -1.04
N ALA A 398 2.28 15.83 -1.85
CA ALA A 398 2.70 15.48 -3.21
C ALA A 398 3.81 14.42 -3.23
N GLU A 399 4.78 14.50 -2.30
CA GLU A 399 5.81 13.46 -2.17
C GLU A 399 5.22 12.11 -1.77
N GLN A 400 4.29 12.10 -0.81
CA GLN A 400 3.62 10.87 -0.39
C GLN A 400 2.72 10.32 -1.51
N LEU A 401 1.99 11.18 -2.22
CA LEU A 401 1.13 10.77 -3.34
C LEU A 401 1.90 9.97 -4.39
N LEU A 402 3.13 10.37 -4.70
CA LEU A 402 3.96 9.75 -5.74
C LEU A 402 4.92 8.68 -5.22
N TYR A 403 4.92 8.37 -3.92
CA TYR A 403 5.75 7.31 -3.37
C TYR A 403 5.27 5.93 -3.87
N GLU A 404 6.20 5.11 -4.41
CA GLU A 404 5.92 3.76 -4.94
C GLU A 404 4.84 3.68 -6.04
N ILE A 405 4.60 4.78 -6.75
CA ILE A 405 3.65 4.82 -7.87
C ILE A 405 4.37 4.52 -9.19
N ALA A 406 3.89 3.49 -9.90
CA ALA A 406 4.31 3.19 -11.26
C ALA A 406 3.57 4.07 -12.29
N ASP A 407 2.35 3.70 -12.67
CA ASP A 407 1.49 4.50 -13.55
C ASP A 407 0.43 5.26 -12.72
N PRO A 408 0.52 6.60 -12.60
CA PRO A 408 -0.45 7.39 -11.87
C PRO A 408 -1.87 7.38 -12.47
N SER A 409 -2.04 6.99 -13.74
CA SER A 409 -3.37 6.87 -14.39
C SER A 409 -4.05 5.51 -14.13
N ALA A 410 -3.28 4.56 -13.60
CA ALA A 410 -3.70 3.19 -13.35
C ALA A 410 -2.97 2.61 -12.13
N TYR A 411 -3.05 3.28 -10.98
CA TYR A 411 -2.53 2.75 -9.72
C TYR A 411 -3.38 1.55 -9.26
N ILE A 412 -2.80 0.36 -9.37
CA ILE A 412 -3.52 -0.91 -9.16
C ILE A 412 -3.55 -1.25 -7.67
N THR A 413 -4.75 -1.32 -7.10
CA THR A 413 -5.00 -1.94 -5.79
C THR A 413 -6.02 -3.07 -5.92
N PRO A 414 -6.10 -4.03 -4.97
CA PRO A 414 -7.04 -5.14 -5.06
C PRO A 414 -8.51 -4.74 -5.11
N ASP A 415 -8.88 -3.58 -4.55
CA ASP A 415 -10.28 -3.16 -4.44
C ASP A 415 -10.69 -2.25 -5.61
N VAL A 416 -9.78 -1.40 -6.10
CA VAL A 416 -10.02 -0.45 -7.21
C VAL A 416 -8.71 -0.09 -7.90
N VAL A 417 -8.73 0.11 -9.21
CA VAL A 417 -7.62 0.73 -9.95
C VAL A 417 -7.91 2.23 -10.06
N ILE A 418 -6.94 3.05 -9.68
CA ILE A 418 -7.17 4.48 -9.40
C ILE A 418 -6.36 5.32 -10.37
N ASP A 419 -6.99 6.36 -10.89
CA ASP A 419 -6.33 7.48 -11.54
C ASP A 419 -6.14 8.61 -10.51
N ILE A 420 -4.87 8.94 -10.26
CA ILE A 420 -4.44 10.01 -9.35
C ILE A 420 -3.81 11.21 -10.10
N GLN A 421 -3.85 11.25 -11.43
CA GLN A 421 -3.21 12.32 -12.22
C GLN A 421 -3.81 13.70 -11.94
N ASP A 422 -5.09 13.75 -11.60
CA ASP A 422 -5.83 14.98 -11.32
C ASP A 422 -5.97 15.26 -9.80
N VAL A 423 -5.28 14.50 -8.95
CA VAL A 423 -5.30 14.74 -7.50
C VAL A 423 -4.66 16.07 -7.16
N SER A 424 -5.33 16.88 -6.34
CA SER A 424 -4.81 18.15 -5.83
C SER A 424 -5.07 18.29 -4.33
N PHE A 425 -4.28 19.16 -3.70
CA PHE A 425 -4.26 19.37 -2.26
C PHE A 425 -4.65 20.80 -1.92
N LEU A 426 -5.66 20.97 -1.07
CA LEU A 426 -6.12 22.27 -0.58
C LEU A 426 -5.84 22.39 0.93
N PRO A 427 -4.83 23.16 1.35
CA PRO A 427 -4.59 23.44 2.76
C PRO A 427 -5.78 24.17 3.39
N LEU A 428 -6.34 23.61 4.45
CA LEU A 428 -7.44 24.22 5.22
C LEU A 428 -6.94 24.88 6.51
N SER A 429 -5.83 24.35 7.06
CA SER A 429 -5.09 24.89 8.22
C SER A 429 -3.68 24.26 8.25
N ASP A 430 -2.83 24.66 9.20
CA ASP A 430 -1.47 24.12 9.35
C ASP A 430 -1.41 22.63 9.75
N PHE A 431 -2.57 22.04 10.08
CA PHE A 431 -2.69 20.64 10.48
C PHE A 431 -3.77 19.88 9.72
N LYS A 432 -4.38 20.47 8.68
CA LYS A 432 -5.44 19.85 7.90
C LYS A 432 -5.36 20.24 6.42
N VAL A 433 -5.27 19.24 5.56
CA VAL A 433 -5.25 19.39 4.10
C VAL A 433 -6.39 18.55 3.49
N GLN A 434 -7.20 19.16 2.64
CA GLN A 434 -8.21 18.45 1.88
C GLN A 434 -7.61 17.86 0.61
N CYS A 435 -7.95 16.61 0.31
CA CYS A 435 -7.50 15.88 -0.87
C CYS A 435 -8.68 15.70 -1.82
N ILE A 436 -8.51 16.01 -3.10
CA ILE A 436 -9.56 15.90 -4.13
C ILE A 436 -8.97 15.37 -5.44
N GLY A 437 -9.78 14.73 -6.28
CA GLY A 437 -9.42 14.43 -7.68
C GLY A 437 -9.07 12.98 -8.00
N ALA A 438 -8.97 12.08 -7.00
CA ALA A 438 -8.87 10.65 -7.28
C ALA A 438 -10.17 10.11 -7.87
N LYS A 439 -10.05 9.25 -8.87
CA LYS A 439 -11.19 8.63 -9.56
C LYS A 439 -10.84 7.21 -10.00
N PRO A 440 -11.82 6.35 -10.30
CA PRO A 440 -11.55 5.06 -10.92
C PRO A 440 -10.83 5.24 -12.26
N SER A 441 -9.89 4.35 -12.56
CA SER A 441 -9.24 4.37 -13.87
C SER A 441 -10.25 4.09 -14.97
N ALA A 442 -10.14 4.85 -16.08
CA ALA A 442 -11.08 4.77 -17.19
C ALA A 442 -11.01 3.45 -17.97
N ASN A 443 -9.85 2.78 -17.95
CA ASN A 443 -9.62 1.55 -18.74
C ASN A 443 -10.06 0.29 -17.99
N THR A 444 -9.86 0.26 -16.68
CA THR A 444 -10.13 -0.91 -15.84
C THR A 444 -10.38 -0.38 -14.44
N SER A 445 -11.58 -0.57 -13.89
CA SER A 445 -11.89 -0.02 -12.57
C SER A 445 -11.52 -0.97 -11.42
N VAL A 446 -11.43 -2.27 -11.69
CA VAL A 446 -11.14 -3.30 -10.69
C VAL A 446 -10.26 -4.38 -11.33
N PRO A 447 -9.13 -4.80 -10.73
CA PRO A 447 -8.23 -5.73 -11.40
C PRO A 447 -8.80 -7.17 -11.41
N GLU A 448 -8.67 -7.90 -12.51
CA GLU A 448 -9.11 -9.32 -12.58
C GLU A 448 -8.15 -10.27 -11.85
N LYS A 449 -6.89 -9.85 -11.71
CA LYS A 449 -5.81 -10.63 -11.10
C LYS A 449 -5.22 -9.92 -9.90
N LEU A 450 -4.82 -10.69 -8.90
CA LEU A 450 -4.14 -10.23 -7.70
C LEU A 450 -2.66 -10.62 -7.73
N LEU A 451 -1.82 -9.79 -7.12
CA LEU A 451 -0.40 -10.07 -6.96
C LEU A 451 -0.20 -11.08 -5.83
N ARG A 452 0.39 -12.22 -6.17
CA ARG A 452 0.85 -13.26 -5.26
C ARG A 452 2.37 -13.28 -5.21
N LEU A 453 2.90 -13.37 -4.00
CA LEU A 453 4.31 -13.46 -3.71
C LEU A 453 4.64 -14.89 -3.31
N ILE A 454 5.64 -15.49 -3.97
CA ILE A 454 6.15 -16.82 -3.63
C ILE A 454 7.60 -16.69 -3.16
N PRO A 455 7.93 -17.08 -1.92
CA PRO A 455 9.29 -17.05 -1.43
C PRO A 455 10.14 -18.08 -2.18
N LYS A 456 11.33 -17.63 -2.60
CA LYS A 456 12.31 -18.44 -3.33
C LYS A 456 13.71 -18.09 -2.86
N GLU A 457 14.53 -19.10 -2.66
CA GLU A 457 15.94 -18.89 -2.31
C GLU A 457 16.67 -18.20 -3.47
N CYS A 458 17.37 -17.10 -3.17
CA CYS A 458 18.13 -16.32 -4.14
C CYS A 458 19.66 -16.49 -3.97
N GLY A 459 20.08 -17.27 -2.97
CA GLY A 459 21.48 -17.56 -2.65
C GLY A 459 21.92 -16.93 -1.34
N TRP A 460 23.23 -16.70 -1.23
CA TRP A 460 23.92 -16.28 -0.02
C TRP A 460 24.67 -14.98 -0.25
N LYS A 461 24.31 -13.96 0.51
CA LYS A 461 25.06 -12.72 0.57
C LYS A 461 26.23 -12.87 1.54
N GLY A 462 27.41 -12.44 1.13
CA GLY A 462 28.59 -12.29 1.98
C GLY A 462 29.09 -10.85 1.90
N TRP A 463 29.63 -10.33 3.00
CA TRP A 463 30.20 -8.99 3.00
C TRP A 463 31.40 -8.84 3.93
N GLY A 464 32.22 -7.84 3.63
CA GLY A 464 33.32 -7.40 4.47
C GLY A 464 33.52 -5.89 4.41
N GLU A 465 34.00 -5.32 5.51
CA GLU A 465 34.33 -3.91 5.64
C GLU A 465 35.66 -3.71 6.35
N ILE A 466 36.50 -2.77 5.92
CA ILE A 466 37.76 -2.40 6.59
C ILE A 466 38.00 -0.89 6.47
N SER A 467 38.50 -0.26 7.54
CA SER A 467 38.78 1.18 7.58
C SER A 467 40.24 1.50 7.25
N TYR A 468 40.46 2.63 6.57
CA TYR A 468 41.77 3.23 6.32
C TYR A 468 41.75 4.73 6.62
N GLY A 469 42.74 5.18 7.40
CA GLY A 469 42.88 6.57 7.80
C GLY A 469 44.01 7.33 7.13
N GLY A 470 43.83 8.64 6.95
CA GLY A 470 44.94 9.55 6.65
C GLY A 470 45.49 9.42 5.23
N HIS A 471 46.77 9.79 5.05
CA HIS A 471 47.37 9.89 3.72
C HIS A 471 47.28 8.57 2.94
N GLY A 472 46.80 8.62 1.69
CA GLY A 472 46.73 7.44 0.82
C GLY A 472 45.63 6.43 1.17
N SER A 473 44.63 6.81 1.99
CA SER A 473 43.57 5.90 2.46
C SER A 473 42.77 5.26 1.31
N ILE A 474 42.43 6.03 0.28
CA ILE A 474 41.73 5.53 -0.92
C ILE A 474 42.61 4.54 -1.69
N GLN A 475 43.89 4.87 -1.91
CA GLN A 475 44.82 3.98 -2.62
C GLN A 475 45.01 2.66 -1.88
N ARG A 476 45.04 2.70 -0.53
CA ARG A 476 45.06 1.48 0.28
C ARG A 476 43.77 0.68 0.14
N ALA A 477 42.60 1.30 0.18
CA ALA A 477 41.34 0.59 -0.09
C ALA A 477 41.33 -0.07 -1.47
N LYS A 478 41.79 0.62 -2.53
CA LYS A 478 41.93 0.04 -3.87
C LYS A 478 42.82 -1.20 -3.87
N ALA A 479 43.98 -1.12 -3.21
CA ALA A 479 44.89 -2.26 -3.10
C ALA A 479 44.24 -3.44 -2.34
N SER A 480 43.51 -3.17 -1.26
CA SER A 480 42.79 -4.21 -0.50
C SER A 480 41.70 -4.89 -1.31
N GLU A 481 40.93 -4.12 -2.08
CA GLU A 481 39.92 -4.69 -2.97
C GLU A 481 40.56 -5.61 -4.01
N LEU A 482 41.64 -5.18 -4.66
CA LEU A 482 42.35 -5.98 -5.65
C LEU A 482 42.88 -7.29 -5.04
N LEU A 483 43.41 -7.23 -3.82
CA LEU A 483 43.87 -8.43 -3.09
C LEU A 483 42.72 -9.40 -2.83
N VAL A 484 41.60 -8.93 -2.26
CA VAL A 484 40.45 -9.79 -1.95
C VAL A 484 39.86 -10.39 -3.22
N ARG A 485 39.72 -9.60 -4.31
CA ARG A 485 39.27 -10.13 -5.61
C ARG A 485 40.21 -11.22 -6.13
N SER A 486 41.53 -11.00 -6.05
CA SER A 486 42.52 -11.99 -6.48
C SER A 486 42.46 -13.28 -5.66
N TRP A 487 42.35 -13.20 -4.34
CA TRP A 487 42.26 -14.39 -3.46
C TRP A 487 40.94 -15.14 -3.65
N MET A 488 39.85 -14.42 -3.90
CA MET A 488 38.57 -15.01 -4.24
C MET A 488 38.64 -15.76 -5.58
N GLU A 489 39.26 -15.18 -6.60
CA GLU A 489 39.41 -15.83 -7.92
C GLU A 489 40.37 -17.03 -7.87
N GLU A 490 41.39 -16.99 -7.00
CA GLU A 490 42.29 -18.13 -6.75
C GLU A 490 41.56 -19.30 -6.09
N THR A 491 40.70 -19.01 -5.09
CA THR A 491 40.02 -20.05 -4.31
C THR A 491 38.72 -20.53 -4.97
N VAL A 492 38.00 -19.62 -5.63
CA VAL A 492 36.70 -19.85 -6.27
C VAL A 492 36.67 -19.13 -7.63
N PRO A 493 37.18 -19.76 -8.70
CA PRO A 493 37.26 -19.11 -10.02
C PRO A 493 35.88 -18.70 -10.58
N GLY A 494 35.81 -17.53 -11.22
CA GLY A 494 34.65 -17.00 -11.93
C GLY A 494 33.66 -16.22 -11.07
N VAL A 495 34.02 -15.82 -9.84
CA VAL A 495 33.11 -15.14 -8.91
C VAL A 495 33.30 -13.63 -8.82
N ASP A 496 34.27 -13.05 -9.54
CA ASP A 496 34.54 -11.61 -9.50
C ASP A 496 33.30 -10.76 -9.85
N ASN A 497 32.54 -11.19 -10.86
CA ASN A 497 31.28 -10.55 -11.29
C ASN A 497 30.16 -10.61 -10.24
N CYS A 498 30.30 -11.44 -9.21
CA CYS A 498 29.35 -11.55 -8.10
C CYS A 498 29.59 -10.48 -7.02
N ILE A 499 30.74 -9.79 -7.04
CA ILE A 499 31.22 -8.91 -5.97
C ILE A 499 31.24 -7.44 -6.42
N ILE A 500 30.65 -6.54 -5.63
CA ILE A 500 30.72 -5.09 -5.79
C ILE A 500 31.45 -4.46 -4.60
N SER A 501 32.17 -3.36 -4.85
CA SER A 501 32.95 -2.63 -3.86
C SER A 501 32.59 -1.14 -3.80
N TYR A 502 32.66 -0.57 -2.61
CA TYR A 502 32.36 0.84 -2.34
C TYR A 502 33.37 1.43 -1.35
N VAL A 503 33.62 2.73 -1.47
CA VAL A 503 34.36 3.52 -0.49
C VAL A 503 33.39 4.44 0.23
N ILE A 504 33.28 4.29 1.54
CA ILE A 504 32.37 5.03 2.41
C ILE A 504 33.22 5.84 3.39
N GLY A 505 32.85 7.06 3.77
CA GLY A 505 33.48 7.72 4.91
C GLY A 505 33.59 9.23 4.77
N LEU A 506 33.60 9.88 5.93
CA LEU A 506 33.71 11.33 6.09
C LEU A 506 34.63 11.65 7.28
N ASP A 507 34.37 11.04 8.45
CA ASP A 507 35.00 11.41 9.71
C ASP A 507 35.07 10.30 10.80
N SER A 508 34.99 9.01 10.48
CA SER A 508 35.06 7.90 11.47
C SER A 508 36.33 7.85 12.33
N LEU A 509 37.44 8.50 11.91
CA LEU A 509 38.64 8.66 12.74
C LEU A 509 38.62 9.90 13.62
N LYS A 510 37.67 10.81 13.40
CA LYS A 510 37.43 11.96 14.25
C LYS A 510 36.40 11.54 15.30
N ALA A 511 36.87 11.13 16.47
CA ALA A 511 36.02 11.04 17.65
C ALA A 511 35.64 12.47 18.07
N ALA A 512 34.75 13.12 17.33
CA ALA A 512 34.37 14.51 17.56
C ALA A 512 33.60 14.61 18.89
N SER A 513 34.24 15.22 19.89
CA SER A 513 33.50 15.84 21.00
C SER A 513 32.82 17.09 20.47
N ASN A 514 31.52 17.22 20.67
CA ASN A 514 30.71 18.38 20.28
C ASN A 514 31.45 19.73 20.49
N GLY A 515 31.71 20.46 19.40
CA GLY A 515 32.09 21.88 19.48
C GLY A 515 33.30 22.34 18.65
N ALA A 516 33.99 21.47 17.90
CA ALA A 516 35.10 21.89 17.05
C ALA A 516 34.76 21.76 15.56
N GLU A 517 34.20 22.83 14.97
CA GLU A 517 34.09 23.03 13.51
C GLU A 517 35.46 23.26 12.82
N SER A 518 36.54 22.67 13.34
CA SER A 518 37.88 22.90 12.80
C SER A 518 38.18 21.94 11.66
N SER A 519 38.16 22.49 10.44
CA SER A 519 38.73 21.97 9.20
C SER A 519 38.33 20.53 8.82
N TRP A 520 37.24 20.42 8.05
CA TRP A 520 36.81 19.18 7.41
C TRP A 520 37.84 18.64 6.38
N ASN A 521 38.82 19.46 5.99
CA ASN A 521 39.59 19.28 4.75
C ASN A 521 40.99 18.63 4.85
N SER A 522 41.45 18.07 5.97
CA SER A 522 42.87 17.64 6.05
C SER A 522 43.15 16.22 6.54
N CYS A 523 42.18 15.47 7.05
CA CYS A 523 42.37 14.05 7.35
C CYS A 523 41.04 13.31 7.19
N GLY A 524 40.83 12.75 5.99
CA GLY A 524 39.71 11.86 5.72
C GLY A 524 40.05 10.43 6.10
N ASP A 525 39.08 9.73 6.64
CA ASP A 525 39.09 8.29 6.73
C ASP A 525 38.01 7.72 5.83
N ILE A 526 38.25 6.49 5.41
CA ILE A 526 37.33 5.75 4.58
C ILE A 526 37.18 4.34 5.12
N ARG A 527 36.14 3.67 4.64
CA ARG A 527 35.81 2.29 4.87
C ARG A 527 35.55 1.65 3.51
N LEU A 528 36.42 0.72 3.14
CA LEU A 528 36.15 -0.16 2.00
C LEU A 528 35.07 -1.14 2.43
N ARG A 529 33.99 -1.22 1.65
CA ARG A 529 32.94 -2.24 1.75
C ARG A 529 32.98 -3.10 0.50
N MET A 530 32.94 -4.41 0.66
CA MET A 530 32.71 -5.36 -0.44
C MET A 530 31.50 -6.23 -0.11
N ASP A 531 30.58 -6.35 -1.06
CA ASP A 531 29.38 -7.19 -0.98
C ASP A 531 29.36 -8.16 -2.16
N GLY A 532 29.12 -9.44 -1.87
CA GLY A 532 28.95 -10.47 -2.89
C GLY A 532 27.64 -11.23 -2.71
N LEU A 533 26.99 -11.57 -3.82
CA LEU A 533 25.84 -12.48 -3.85
C LEU A 533 26.24 -13.77 -4.56
N PHE A 534 26.23 -14.89 -3.85
CA PHE A 534 26.71 -16.18 -4.32
C PHE A 534 25.60 -17.22 -4.32
N LYS A 535 25.68 -18.22 -5.19
CA LYS A 535 24.73 -19.35 -5.18
C LYS A 535 24.91 -20.25 -3.96
N LEU A 536 26.17 -20.47 -3.56
CA LEU A 536 26.55 -21.40 -2.50
C LEU A 536 26.96 -20.66 -1.22
N LYS A 537 26.56 -21.19 -0.06
CA LYS A 537 26.90 -20.64 1.26
C LYS A 537 28.41 -20.56 1.46
N GLU A 538 29.12 -21.58 1.00
CA GLU A 538 30.56 -21.75 1.15
C GLU A 538 31.32 -20.60 0.50
N HIS A 539 30.84 -20.08 -0.64
CA HIS A 539 31.46 -18.95 -1.33
C HIS A 539 31.27 -17.64 -0.57
N ALA A 540 30.08 -17.41 -0.01
CA ALA A 540 29.83 -16.25 0.85
C ALA A 540 30.71 -16.28 2.11
N VAL A 541 30.86 -17.46 2.72
CA VAL A 541 31.78 -17.67 3.85
C VAL A 541 33.23 -17.47 3.41
N GLN A 542 33.62 -17.94 2.22
CA GLN A 542 34.97 -17.73 1.70
C GLN A 542 35.30 -16.25 1.53
N LEU A 543 34.37 -15.46 0.98
CA LEU A 543 34.54 -13.99 0.90
C LEU A 543 34.83 -13.38 2.28
N THR A 544 34.10 -13.78 3.33
CA THR A 544 34.36 -13.26 4.68
C THR A 544 35.74 -13.64 5.22
N LYS A 545 36.26 -14.83 4.88
CA LYS A 545 37.60 -15.28 5.28
C LYS A 545 38.69 -14.50 4.56
N GLU A 546 38.60 -14.39 3.23
CA GLU A 546 39.57 -13.63 2.44
C GLU A 546 39.60 -12.17 2.83
N PHE A 547 38.43 -11.59 3.08
CA PHE A 547 38.35 -10.22 3.55
C PHE A 547 39.00 -10.05 4.94
N THR A 548 38.78 -10.99 5.86
CA THR A 548 39.40 -10.96 7.20
C THR A 548 40.92 -11.07 7.15
N ALA A 549 41.47 -11.78 6.15
CA ALA A 549 42.91 -11.95 5.97
C ALA A 549 43.64 -10.62 5.72
N LEU A 550 42.93 -9.55 5.34
CA LEU A 550 43.49 -8.20 5.19
C LEU A 550 44.14 -7.66 6.47
N TYR A 551 43.78 -8.14 7.67
CA TYR A 551 44.39 -7.69 8.92
C TYR A 551 45.92 -7.85 8.94
N THR A 552 46.42 -8.95 8.35
CA THR A 552 47.84 -9.29 8.37
C THR A 552 48.46 -9.32 6.98
N ASN A 553 47.64 -9.41 5.93
CA ASN A 553 48.09 -9.54 4.54
C ASN A 553 47.68 -8.35 3.66
N GLY A 554 46.92 -7.40 4.20
CA GLY A 554 46.48 -6.21 3.48
C GLY A 554 47.45 -5.01 3.59
N PRO A 555 47.14 -3.90 2.93
CA PRO A 555 47.87 -2.64 3.03
C PRO A 555 47.95 -2.10 4.46
N ALA A 556 49.02 -1.37 4.76
CA ALA A 556 49.31 -0.85 6.10
C ALA A 556 48.18 0.00 6.70
N GLY A 557 47.97 -0.13 8.02
CA GLY A 557 47.03 0.72 8.75
C GLY A 557 45.55 0.42 8.46
N GLY A 558 45.22 -0.79 8.01
CA GLY A 558 43.85 -1.30 7.95
C GLY A 558 43.37 -1.75 9.32
N GLY A 559 42.11 -1.44 9.65
CA GLY A 559 41.54 -1.81 10.95
C GLY A 559 40.02 -1.85 10.99
N GLY A 560 39.47 -2.39 12.08
CA GLY A 560 38.03 -2.43 12.33
C GLY A 560 37.26 -3.29 11.34
N ILE A 561 37.77 -4.48 11.02
CA ILE A 561 37.08 -5.39 10.10
C ILE A 561 35.72 -5.80 10.66
N SER A 562 34.69 -5.71 9.83
CA SER A 562 33.36 -6.26 10.09
C SER A 562 32.93 -7.11 8.91
N THR A 563 32.49 -8.34 9.16
CA THR A 563 32.09 -9.30 8.13
C THR A 563 30.80 -9.99 8.52
N GLY A 564 30.06 -10.49 7.53
CA GLY A 564 28.95 -11.39 7.78
C GLY A 564 28.46 -12.05 6.52
N HIS A 565 27.52 -12.97 6.69
CA HIS A 565 26.82 -13.62 5.59
C HIS A 565 25.39 -13.94 5.99
N LYS A 566 24.48 -13.97 5.02
CA LYS A 566 23.05 -14.27 5.21
C LYS A 566 22.49 -14.95 3.96
N MET A 567 21.55 -15.88 4.14
CA MET A 567 20.73 -16.36 3.02
C MET A 567 19.73 -15.27 2.63
N GLU A 568 19.62 -15.00 1.33
CA GLU A 568 18.68 -14.03 0.79
C GLU A 568 17.51 -14.77 0.12
N ILE A 569 16.29 -14.32 0.43
CA ILE A 569 15.03 -14.85 -0.10
C ILE A 569 14.41 -13.78 -0.98
N VAL A 570 14.19 -14.11 -2.25
CA VAL A 570 13.42 -13.27 -3.17
C VAL A 570 11.94 -13.67 -3.12
N LEU A 571 11.07 -12.72 -3.36
CA LEU A 571 9.64 -12.98 -3.52
C LEU A 571 9.30 -12.92 -5.00
N GLU A 572 9.13 -14.09 -5.60
CA GLU A 572 8.71 -14.22 -7.00
C GLU A 572 7.27 -13.73 -7.13
N LYS A 573 7.06 -12.84 -8.10
CA LYS A 573 5.78 -12.15 -8.33
C LYS A 573 4.98 -12.91 -9.37
N LEU A 574 3.78 -13.37 -8.99
CA LEU A 574 2.82 -14.02 -9.87
C LEU A 574 1.48 -13.30 -9.83
N LEU A 575 0.75 -13.32 -10.94
CA LEU A 575 -0.61 -12.83 -11.01
C LEU A 575 -1.58 -14.02 -10.99
N VAL A 576 -2.45 -14.07 -9.98
CA VAL A 576 -3.46 -15.12 -9.82
C VAL A 576 -4.85 -14.54 -10.02
N SER A 577 -5.80 -15.34 -10.54
CA SER A 577 -7.19 -14.88 -10.67
C SER A 577 -7.76 -14.53 -9.30
N ARG A 578 -8.44 -13.37 -9.17
CA ARG A 578 -9.07 -12.96 -7.90
C ARG A 578 -9.99 -14.07 -7.37
N GLU A 579 -10.76 -14.72 -8.22
CA GLU A 579 -11.73 -15.75 -7.83
C GLU A 579 -11.07 -17.00 -7.23
N SER A 580 -9.78 -17.22 -7.49
CA SER A 580 -9.01 -18.35 -6.95
C SER A 580 -8.43 -18.07 -5.55
N VAL A 581 -8.51 -16.82 -5.08
CA VAL A 581 -7.95 -16.38 -3.80
C VAL A 581 -9.06 -16.37 -2.77
N MET A 582 -9.08 -17.42 -1.95
CA MET A 582 -10.02 -17.53 -0.84
C MET A 582 -9.38 -17.02 0.43
N TRP A 583 -10.21 -16.49 1.33
CA TRP A 583 -9.78 -16.00 2.64
C TRP A 583 -10.77 -16.48 3.70
N LYS A 584 -10.33 -16.49 4.95
CA LYS A 584 -11.15 -16.84 6.10
C LYS A 584 -11.00 -15.80 7.21
N THR A 585 -12.04 -15.71 8.03
CA THR A 585 -12.09 -14.87 9.22
C THR A 585 -12.26 -15.74 10.46
N GLY A 586 -11.79 -15.24 11.60
CA GLY A 586 -11.95 -15.90 12.90
C GLY A 586 -11.90 -14.88 14.03
N ILE A 587 -12.38 -15.26 15.21
CA ILE A 587 -12.34 -14.44 16.42
C ILE A 587 -12.04 -15.30 17.64
N GLU A 588 -11.29 -14.74 18.57
CA GLU A 588 -11.06 -15.28 19.91
C GLU A 588 -11.17 -14.16 20.95
N HIS A 589 -11.41 -14.54 22.19
CA HIS A 589 -11.59 -13.64 23.33
C HIS A 589 -10.64 -14.01 24.47
N THR A 590 -10.31 -13.04 25.32
CA THR A 590 -9.61 -13.30 26.58
C THR A 590 -10.49 -14.13 27.52
N ASN A 591 -9.95 -15.21 28.08
CA ASN A 591 -10.69 -16.09 29.00
C ASN A 591 -10.94 -15.38 30.33
N THR A 592 -12.20 -15.09 30.65
CA THR A 592 -12.60 -14.62 31.99
C THR A 592 -12.66 -15.80 32.96
N SER A 593 -11.60 -16.03 33.74
CA SER A 593 -11.76 -16.74 35.01
C SER A 593 -12.40 -15.78 36.01
N GLU A 594 -13.67 -15.99 36.36
CA GLU A 594 -14.31 -15.33 37.49
C GLU A 594 -13.45 -15.57 38.74
N SER A 595 -12.77 -14.52 39.20
CA SER A 595 -12.17 -14.49 40.52
C SER A 595 -12.47 -13.14 41.14
N GLU A 596 -13.04 -13.22 42.33
CA GLU A 596 -13.56 -12.12 43.13
C GLU A 596 -12.49 -11.05 43.38
N THR A 597 -12.86 -9.81 43.14
CA THR A 597 -12.10 -8.60 43.44
C THR A 597 -11.70 -8.52 44.92
N PRO A 598 -10.49 -8.01 45.20
CA PRO A 598 -10.30 -7.06 46.29
C PRO A 598 -9.96 -5.68 45.71
N GLU A 599 -10.77 -4.67 46.07
CA GLU A 599 -10.54 -3.27 45.77
C GLU A 599 -9.16 -2.81 46.27
N HIS A 600 -8.31 -2.33 45.37
CA HIS A 600 -7.15 -1.52 45.71
C HIS A 600 -7.22 -0.16 45.02
N HIS A 601 -7.66 0.84 45.80
CA HIS A 601 -7.56 2.25 45.45
C HIS A 601 -6.09 2.70 45.39
N PHE A 602 -5.65 3.19 44.23
CA PHE A 602 -4.49 4.07 44.10
C PHE A 602 -4.94 5.48 43.68
N PRO A 603 -4.45 6.56 44.31
CA PRO A 603 -4.89 7.91 44.00
C PRO A 603 -4.07 8.50 42.84
N VAL A 604 -4.75 8.98 41.79
CA VAL A 604 -4.15 9.79 40.72
C VAL A 604 -4.35 11.27 41.04
N ALA A 605 -3.25 12.01 41.13
CA ALA A 605 -3.24 13.45 41.31
C ALA A 605 -3.70 14.16 40.02
N ARG A 606 -4.77 14.96 40.13
CA ARG A 606 -5.21 15.90 39.09
C ARG A 606 -4.53 17.24 39.30
N GLU A 607 -3.58 17.61 38.45
CA GLU A 607 -3.20 19.02 38.29
C GLU A 607 -4.12 19.68 37.26
N LYS A 608 -4.82 20.73 37.71
CA LYS A 608 -5.66 21.59 36.87
C LYS A 608 -4.77 22.62 36.17
N ILE A 609 -4.63 22.53 34.85
CA ILE A 609 -4.07 23.61 34.04
C ILE A 609 -5.22 24.54 33.62
N GLY A 610 -5.07 25.82 33.94
CA GLY A 610 -6.04 26.87 33.71
C GLY A 610 -6.18 27.22 32.22
N LYS A 611 -7.43 27.35 31.77
CA LYS A 611 -7.78 27.91 30.46
C LYS A 611 -7.48 29.40 30.45
N THR A 612 -6.68 29.86 29.49
CA THR A 612 -6.67 31.26 29.05
C THR A 612 -7.28 31.32 27.66
N SER A 613 -8.36 32.08 27.55
CA SER A 613 -9.04 32.43 26.31
C SER A 613 -8.34 33.63 25.67
N THR A 614 -7.95 33.50 24.41
CA THR A 614 -7.63 34.65 23.56
C THR A 614 -8.47 34.58 22.30
N ASP A 615 -9.36 35.57 22.16
CA ASP A 615 -10.09 35.88 20.94
C ASP A 615 -9.11 36.20 19.81
N SER A 616 -9.23 35.51 18.68
CA SER A 616 -8.63 35.92 17.42
C SER A 616 -9.75 36.22 16.42
N GLN A 617 -9.85 37.50 16.07
CA GLN A 617 -10.80 38.04 15.11
C GLN A 617 -10.47 37.56 13.69
N ASN A 618 -11.53 37.20 12.96
CA ASN A 618 -11.56 36.97 11.53
C ASN A 618 -10.91 38.12 10.74
N ILE A 619 -9.96 37.80 9.86
CA ILE A 619 -9.60 38.64 8.73
C ILE A 619 -9.76 37.81 7.44
N LEU A 620 -10.91 38.00 6.79
CA LEU A 620 -11.15 37.66 5.40
C LEU A 620 -10.58 38.76 4.53
N THR A 621 -9.55 38.46 3.73
CA THR A 621 -9.16 39.32 2.60
C THR A 621 -9.01 38.49 1.32
N LYS A 622 -9.90 38.78 0.36
CA LYS A 622 -9.71 38.47 -1.06
C LYS A 622 -8.58 39.32 -1.64
N ARG A 623 -7.60 38.69 -2.30
CA ARG A 623 -6.67 39.19 -3.35
C ARG A 623 -6.03 37.93 -3.94
N GLY A 624 -6.08 37.62 -5.23
CA GLY A 624 -5.58 38.37 -6.38
C GLY A 624 -4.20 37.79 -6.76
N ASP A 625 -4.17 36.79 -7.65
CA ASP A 625 -3.01 36.22 -8.38
C ASP A 625 -1.63 36.21 -7.70
N GLN A 626 -1.51 35.63 -6.50
CA GLN A 626 -0.22 35.35 -5.85
C GLN A 626 -0.27 34.02 -5.10
N TRP A 627 0.63 33.07 -5.44
CA TRP A 627 0.73 31.77 -4.80
C TRP A 627 1.57 31.85 -3.52
N MET A 628 0.94 32.24 -2.42
CA MET A 628 1.52 32.12 -1.08
C MET A 628 1.19 30.75 -0.50
N ASP A 629 2.23 30.04 -0.06
CA ASP A 629 2.10 28.89 0.87
C ASP A 629 1.95 29.43 2.31
N SER A 630 1.34 28.67 3.22
CA SER A 630 1.10 29.08 4.62
C SER A 630 2.40 29.37 5.39
N SER A 631 3.55 28.93 4.85
CA SER A 631 4.91 29.19 5.35
C SER A 631 5.45 30.60 5.08
N GLY A 632 4.76 31.43 4.29
CA GLY A 632 5.23 32.78 3.96
C GLY A 632 6.45 32.83 3.03
N VAL A 633 6.88 31.69 2.48
CA VAL A 633 8.01 31.62 1.53
C VAL A 633 7.54 32.03 0.13
N HIS A 634 8.14 33.09 -0.41
CA HIS A 634 7.85 33.56 -1.76
C HIS A 634 8.44 32.59 -2.79
N ARG A 635 7.60 31.81 -3.47
CA ARG A 635 8.00 30.92 -4.56
C ARG A 635 8.14 31.75 -5.84
N SER A 636 9.36 31.89 -6.36
CA SER A 636 9.62 32.55 -7.64
C SER A 636 10.04 31.53 -8.70
N PRO A 637 9.60 31.66 -9.96
CA PRO A 637 10.08 30.80 -11.04
C PRO A 637 11.60 30.83 -11.15
N ALA A 638 12.19 29.67 -11.43
CA ALA A 638 13.63 29.56 -11.62
C ALA A 638 14.14 30.42 -12.81
N PRO A 639 15.36 30.97 -12.75
CA PRO A 639 15.88 31.86 -13.78
C PRO A 639 15.98 31.18 -15.15
N TYR A 640 15.60 31.90 -16.20
CA TYR A 640 15.61 31.40 -17.58
C TYR A 640 17.02 31.41 -18.19
N GLY A 641 17.38 30.35 -18.92
CA GLY A 641 18.62 30.25 -19.69
C GLY A 641 19.91 30.14 -18.88
N GLN A 642 19.81 29.98 -17.55
CA GLN A 642 20.95 29.81 -16.65
C GLN A 642 21.12 28.35 -16.28
N LYS A 643 22.39 27.91 -16.16
CA LYS A 643 22.71 26.58 -15.65
C LYS A 643 22.53 26.58 -14.13
N ILE A 644 21.54 25.84 -13.65
CA ILE A 644 21.14 25.77 -12.24
C ILE A 644 21.07 24.32 -11.75
N PRO A 645 21.37 24.05 -10.47
CA PRO A 645 21.14 22.74 -9.89
C PRO A 645 19.63 22.43 -9.88
N LEU A 646 19.24 21.23 -10.33
CA LEU A 646 17.84 20.80 -10.28
C LEU A 646 17.30 20.82 -8.83
N TYR A 647 18.17 20.56 -7.86
CA TYR A 647 17.96 20.73 -6.42
C TYR A 647 17.39 22.10 -6.01
N SER A 648 17.67 23.16 -6.76
CA SER A 648 17.14 24.52 -6.48
C SER A 648 15.77 24.80 -7.09
N VAL A 649 15.30 23.90 -7.97
CA VAL A 649 14.09 24.05 -8.77
C VAL A 649 12.99 23.12 -8.27
N ALA A 650 13.36 21.90 -7.88
CA ALA A 650 12.44 20.84 -7.54
C ALA A 650 12.95 19.99 -6.38
N HIS A 651 12.00 19.36 -5.70
CA HIS A 651 12.25 18.29 -4.75
C HIS A 651 11.72 16.96 -5.28
N SER A 652 12.09 15.86 -4.63
CA SER A 652 11.83 14.51 -5.10
C SER A 652 11.61 13.56 -3.93
N ARG A 653 10.77 12.56 -4.17
CA ARG A 653 10.65 11.35 -3.36
C ARG A 653 10.87 10.16 -4.27
N ALA A 654 11.73 9.22 -3.85
CA ALA A 654 11.91 7.94 -4.51
C ALA A 654 11.23 6.80 -3.73
N GLY A 655 10.70 5.83 -4.47
CA GLY A 655 10.18 4.56 -3.97
C GLY A 655 10.67 3.39 -4.82
N ASP A 656 10.59 2.17 -4.29
CA ASP A 656 11.06 0.97 -4.96
C ASP A 656 9.96 -0.09 -5.09
N LYS A 657 10.00 -0.85 -6.19
CA LYS A 657 9.14 -2.04 -6.35
C LYS A 657 9.86 -3.15 -7.09
N GLY A 658 10.39 -4.11 -6.34
CA GLY A 658 11.22 -5.16 -6.94
C GLY A 658 12.50 -4.57 -7.51
N ASN A 659 12.79 -4.81 -8.79
CA ASN A 659 13.99 -4.30 -9.45
C ASN A 659 13.84 -2.89 -10.05
N ASP A 660 12.69 -2.27 -9.82
CA ASP A 660 12.31 -0.99 -10.39
C ASP A 660 12.34 0.11 -9.33
N ILE A 661 12.63 1.33 -9.76
CA ILE A 661 12.53 2.53 -8.94
C ILE A 661 11.55 3.50 -9.58
N ASN A 662 10.80 4.22 -8.76
CA ASN A 662 10.12 5.44 -9.19
C ASN A 662 10.66 6.63 -8.41
N PHE A 663 10.67 7.80 -9.03
CA PHE A 663 10.95 9.06 -8.34
C PHE A 663 10.11 10.20 -8.90
N SER A 664 9.72 11.11 -8.02
CA SER A 664 8.99 12.31 -8.40
C SER A 664 9.91 13.48 -8.73
N LEU A 665 9.46 14.41 -9.56
CA LEU A 665 10.04 15.75 -9.67
C LEU A 665 8.93 16.76 -9.46
N ILE A 666 8.94 17.37 -8.27
CA ILE A 666 7.92 18.31 -7.81
C ILE A 666 8.58 19.69 -7.74
N PRO A 667 8.24 20.62 -8.64
CA PRO A 667 8.86 21.93 -8.65
C PRO A 667 8.41 22.75 -7.44
N HIS A 668 9.33 23.52 -6.86
CA HIS A 668 9.00 24.47 -5.80
C HIS A 668 8.01 25.53 -6.30
N CYS A 669 8.09 25.89 -7.59
CA CYS A 669 7.19 26.81 -8.29
C CYS A 669 6.44 26.06 -9.43
N PRO A 670 5.11 25.88 -9.36
CA PRO A 670 4.36 25.06 -10.31
C PRO A 670 4.59 25.32 -11.83
N PRO A 671 4.76 26.56 -12.33
CA PRO A 671 5.02 26.83 -13.75
C PRO A 671 6.30 26.25 -14.30
N ASP A 672 7.26 25.94 -13.42
CA ASP A 672 8.55 25.40 -13.84
C ASP A 672 8.39 23.98 -14.42
N ILE A 673 7.26 23.33 -14.17
CA ILE A 673 6.94 21.99 -14.71
C ILE A 673 7.00 21.94 -16.24
N GLU A 674 6.51 22.97 -16.93
CA GLU A 674 6.47 22.98 -18.39
C GLU A 674 7.87 23.11 -18.99
N ARG A 675 8.78 23.80 -18.29
CA ARG A 675 10.20 23.89 -18.67
C ARG A 675 10.94 22.60 -18.34
N LEU A 676 10.66 21.99 -17.18
CA LEU A 676 11.23 20.70 -16.78
C LEU A 676 10.87 19.59 -17.78
N LYS A 677 9.62 19.55 -18.27
CA LYS A 677 9.15 18.58 -19.29
C LYS A 677 9.99 18.58 -20.58
N LEU A 678 10.57 19.73 -20.95
CA LEU A 678 11.43 19.84 -22.14
C LEU A 678 12.81 19.21 -21.96
N ILE A 679 13.29 19.12 -20.70
CA ILE A 679 14.63 18.67 -20.36
C ILE A 679 14.62 17.21 -19.91
N ILE A 680 13.68 16.86 -19.02
CA ILE A 680 13.59 15.55 -18.39
C ILE A 680 12.94 14.57 -19.37
N THR A 681 13.78 14.01 -20.24
CA THR A 681 13.39 13.01 -21.24
C THR A 681 13.84 11.61 -20.81
N PRO A 682 13.23 10.53 -21.34
CA PRO A 682 13.67 9.16 -21.04
C PRO A 682 15.17 8.95 -21.32
N GLN A 683 15.70 9.53 -22.40
CA GLN A 683 17.12 9.44 -22.73
C GLN A 683 18.01 10.19 -21.72
N TRP A 684 17.57 11.37 -21.27
CA TRP A 684 18.29 12.13 -20.25
C TRP A 684 18.39 11.34 -18.95
N VAL A 685 17.26 10.77 -18.48
CA VAL A 685 17.24 9.94 -17.26
C VAL A 685 18.15 8.72 -17.40
N LYS A 686 18.09 7.99 -18.53
CA LYS A 686 19.00 6.85 -18.79
C LYS A 686 20.47 7.25 -18.70
N ASN A 687 20.84 8.41 -19.23
CA ASN A 687 22.21 8.91 -19.19
C ASN A 687 22.66 9.24 -17.75
N VAL A 688 21.78 9.81 -16.93
CA VAL A 688 22.11 10.11 -15.53
C VAL A 688 22.24 8.81 -14.72
N MET A 689 21.39 7.82 -14.99
CA MET A 689 21.38 6.54 -14.27
C MET A 689 22.46 5.55 -14.69
N SER A 690 23.17 5.78 -15.82
CA SER A 690 24.19 4.85 -16.32
C SER A 690 25.33 4.63 -15.34
N VAL A 691 25.62 5.61 -14.48
CA VAL A 691 26.64 5.51 -13.41
C VAL A 691 26.33 4.42 -12.40
N LEU A 692 25.06 4.05 -12.24
CA LEU A 692 24.69 2.96 -11.35
C LEU A 692 25.13 1.60 -11.91
N LEU A 693 25.20 1.45 -13.23
CA LEU A 693 25.44 0.15 -13.88
C LEU A 693 26.92 -0.28 -13.87
N SER A 694 27.85 0.56 -13.39
CA SER A 694 29.26 0.20 -13.27
C SER A 694 29.53 -0.73 -12.08
N THR A 695 30.24 -1.84 -12.31
CA THR A 695 30.52 -2.90 -11.31
C THR A 695 31.72 -2.63 -10.39
N SER A 696 32.56 -1.64 -10.71
CA SER A 696 33.68 -1.23 -9.86
C SER A 696 33.72 0.29 -9.73
N SER A 697 33.85 0.77 -8.49
CA SER A 697 34.03 2.20 -8.18
C SER A 697 35.39 2.77 -8.60
N PHE A 698 36.28 1.93 -9.16
CA PHE A 698 37.63 2.31 -9.55
C PHE A 698 38.00 2.03 -11.00
N MET A 699 37.07 1.54 -11.82
CA MET A 699 37.27 1.53 -13.27
C MET A 699 37.24 2.97 -13.78
N GLU A 700 38.23 3.35 -14.58
CA GLU A 700 38.41 4.72 -15.07
C GLU A 700 37.15 5.21 -15.80
N MET A 701 36.77 6.47 -15.54
CA MET A 701 35.62 7.20 -16.11
C MET A 701 35.58 7.24 -17.65
N ASP A 702 36.63 6.79 -18.34
CA ASP A 702 36.74 6.81 -19.80
C ASP A 702 36.13 5.56 -20.48
N ALA A 703 35.74 4.54 -19.73
CA ALA A 703 34.93 3.44 -20.26
C ALA A 703 33.45 3.85 -20.22
N LYS A 704 32.93 4.39 -21.34
CA LYS A 704 31.48 4.46 -21.58
C LYS A 704 30.91 3.05 -21.56
N VAL A 705 30.51 2.56 -20.39
CA VAL A 705 29.74 1.32 -20.26
C VAL A 705 28.43 1.55 -21.04
N PRO A 706 28.03 0.65 -21.96
CA PRO A 706 26.74 0.77 -22.61
C PRO A 706 25.64 0.87 -21.56
N VAL A 707 24.70 1.79 -21.73
CA VAL A 707 23.44 1.76 -20.98
C VAL A 707 22.85 0.38 -21.24
N ASP A 708 22.62 -0.40 -20.19
CA ASP A 708 22.03 -1.74 -20.31
C ASP A 708 20.73 -1.62 -21.12
N GLU A 709 20.64 -2.35 -22.24
CA GLU A 709 19.48 -2.33 -23.14
C GLU A 709 18.18 -2.71 -22.41
N ASN A 710 18.29 -3.39 -21.26
CA ASN A 710 17.16 -3.81 -20.42
C ASN A 710 16.59 -2.72 -19.51
N VAL A 711 17.22 -1.54 -19.41
CA VAL A 711 16.70 -0.41 -18.62
C VAL A 711 15.72 0.40 -19.47
N SER A 712 14.46 0.43 -19.05
CA SER A 712 13.42 1.32 -19.63
C SER A 712 13.10 2.48 -18.69
N VAL A 713 12.68 3.60 -19.28
CA VAL A 713 12.25 4.78 -18.54
C VAL A 713 10.89 5.22 -19.06
N GLU A 714 9.96 5.40 -18.14
CA GLU A 714 8.59 5.88 -18.37
C GLU A 714 8.42 7.17 -17.57
N ILE A 715 7.79 8.20 -18.16
CA ILE A 715 7.58 9.50 -17.52
C ILE A 715 6.10 9.85 -17.62
N TYR A 716 5.49 10.10 -16.47
CA TYR A 716 4.07 10.39 -16.33
C TYR A 716 3.85 11.80 -15.79
N ASP A 717 2.90 12.52 -16.38
CA ASP A 717 2.47 13.84 -15.91
C ASP A 717 1.39 13.68 -14.83
N VAL A 718 1.58 14.36 -13.70
CA VAL A 718 0.62 14.38 -12.58
C VAL A 718 0.15 15.81 -12.41
N LYS A 719 -0.88 16.14 -13.20
CA LYS A 719 -1.36 17.49 -13.49
C LYS A 719 -1.85 18.20 -12.24
N GLY A 720 -2.56 17.49 -11.35
CA GLY A 720 -3.18 18.08 -10.17
C GLY A 720 -2.20 18.61 -9.12
N ILE A 721 -0.94 18.17 -9.17
CA ILE A 721 0.16 18.67 -8.32
C ILE A 721 1.34 19.24 -9.11
N HIS A 722 1.20 19.42 -10.42
CA HIS A 722 2.24 19.95 -11.31
C HIS A 722 3.58 19.21 -11.21
N ALA A 723 3.56 17.87 -11.21
CA ALA A 723 4.74 17.05 -11.00
C ALA A 723 4.96 16.02 -12.13
N LEU A 724 6.20 15.52 -12.23
CA LEU A 724 6.52 14.33 -13.03
C LEU A 724 6.69 13.13 -12.10
N ASN A 725 6.11 11.99 -12.47
CA ASN A 725 6.47 10.68 -11.91
C ASN A 725 7.32 9.92 -12.93
N VAL A 726 8.56 9.60 -12.58
CA VAL A 726 9.50 8.90 -13.45
C VAL A 726 9.69 7.49 -12.92
N VAL A 727 9.46 6.48 -13.77
CA VAL A 727 9.69 5.07 -13.46
C VAL A 727 10.88 4.58 -14.27
N VAL A 728 11.86 3.98 -13.59
CA VAL A 728 13.03 3.36 -14.20
C VAL A 728 13.01 1.88 -13.87
N ARG A 729 12.85 1.05 -14.90
CA ARG A 729 12.78 -0.41 -14.75
C ARG A 729 14.18 -1.03 -14.74
N ASN A 730 14.33 -2.11 -14.01
CA ASN A 730 15.53 -2.96 -13.99
C ASN A 730 16.85 -2.26 -13.59
N VAL A 731 16.84 -1.37 -12.60
CA VAL A 731 18.03 -0.57 -12.22
C VAL A 731 18.58 -0.89 -10.82
N LEU A 732 17.82 -1.57 -9.98
CA LEU A 732 18.16 -1.79 -8.56
C LEU A 732 19.00 -3.04 -8.27
N ASP A 733 19.63 -3.63 -9.28
CA ASP A 733 20.49 -4.83 -9.12
C ASP A 733 19.73 -6.03 -8.51
N GLY A 734 18.50 -6.26 -8.96
CA GLY A 734 17.62 -7.34 -8.49
C GLY A 734 16.65 -6.94 -7.37
N GLY A 735 16.70 -5.69 -6.89
CA GLY A 735 15.79 -5.16 -5.87
C GLY A 735 16.20 -5.47 -4.43
N VAL A 736 15.42 -5.02 -3.45
CA VAL A 736 15.78 -4.99 -2.03
C VAL A 736 16.36 -6.30 -1.47
N ASN A 737 15.80 -7.44 -1.89
CA ASN A 737 16.21 -8.75 -1.37
C ASN A 737 17.45 -9.32 -2.09
N CYS A 738 17.78 -8.83 -3.29
CA CYS A 738 18.87 -9.38 -4.12
C CYS A 738 20.02 -8.39 -4.31
N SER A 739 19.78 -7.11 -4.11
CA SER A 739 20.71 -6.04 -4.43
C SER A 739 22.03 -6.20 -3.68
N ARG A 740 23.13 -6.12 -4.43
CA ARG A 740 24.49 -6.08 -3.88
C ARG A 740 24.85 -4.68 -3.39
N ARG A 741 23.99 -3.67 -3.61
CA ARG A 741 24.17 -2.31 -3.11
C ARG A 741 23.91 -2.19 -1.62
N ILE A 742 24.48 -1.13 -1.03
CA ILE A 742 24.19 -0.74 0.35
C ILE A 742 22.80 -0.09 0.41
N ASP A 743 22.56 0.93 -0.43
CA ASP A 743 21.21 1.45 -0.66
C ASP A 743 20.46 0.51 -1.62
N ARG A 744 19.86 -0.53 -1.06
CA ARG A 744 19.08 -1.53 -1.81
C ARG A 744 17.73 -1.01 -2.28
N HIS A 745 17.23 0.05 -1.65
CA HIS A 745 15.93 0.67 -1.92
C HIS A 745 16.04 1.78 -2.97
N GLY A 746 17.24 2.25 -3.28
CA GLY A 746 17.43 3.34 -4.22
C GLY A 746 16.87 4.68 -3.73
N LYS A 747 16.66 4.85 -2.42
CA LYS A 747 16.08 6.09 -1.87
C LYS A 747 16.97 7.30 -2.17
N THR A 748 18.27 7.10 -2.14
CA THR A 748 19.28 8.14 -2.44
C THR A 748 19.45 8.41 -3.93
N ILE A 749 18.84 7.61 -4.82
CA ILE A 749 18.98 7.77 -6.27
C ILE A 749 18.27 9.05 -6.75
N SER A 750 17.21 9.48 -6.07
CA SER A 750 16.58 10.79 -6.33
C SER A 750 17.59 11.94 -6.24
N ASP A 751 18.55 11.88 -5.32
CA ASP A 751 19.60 12.90 -5.20
C ASP A 751 20.59 12.89 -6.37
N LEU A 752 20.83 11.73 -7.00
CA LEU A 752 21.65 11.66 -8.22
C LEU A 752 21.00 12.47 -9.37
N ILE A 753 19.67 12.45 -9.43
CA ILE A 753 18.88 13.24 -10.38
C ILE A 753 18.90 14.72 -9.97
N LEU A 754 18.60 15.03 -8.71
CA LEU A 754 18.52 16.42 -8.24
C LEU A 754 19.88 17.14 -8.26
N CYS A 755 21.00 16.43 -8.14
CA CYS A 755 22.34 17.02 -8.26
C CYS A 755 22.70 17.43 -9.70
N GLN A 756 21.92 17.03 -10.71
CA GLN A 756 22.19 17.42 -12.08
C GLN A 756 22.00 18.91 -12.31
N GLN A 757 22.80 19.46 -13.20
CA GLN A 757 22.68 20.85 -13.64
C GLN A 757 21.80 20.91 -14.89
N VAL A 758 20.75 21.73 -14.84
CA VAL A 758 19.79 21.90 -15.94
C VAL A 758 19.74 23.37 -16.40
N VAL A 759 19.25 23.61 -17.61
CA VAL A 759 19.04 24.95 -18.17
C VAL A 759 17.56 25.08 -18.54
N LEU A 760 16.78 25.80 -17.74
CA LEU A 760 15.33 25.99 -17.91
C LEU A 760 14.95 27.09 -18.88
#